data_AF-A0AAW0BZE1-F1
#
_entry.id   AF-A0AAW0BZE1-F1
#
_cell.length_a   1.000
_cell.length_b   1.000
_cell.length_c   1.000
_cell.angle_alpha   90.00
_cell.angle_beta   90.00
_cell.angle_gamma   90.00
#
_symmetry.space_group_name_H-M   'P 1'
#
loop_
_entity.id
_entity.type
_entity.pdbx_description
1 polymer ?
#
loop_
_entity_poly.entity_id
_entity_poly.type
_entity_poly.pdbx_seq_one_letter_code
_entity_poly.pdbx_strand_id
1 'polypeptide(L)'
;MPSRTSPLATPYKGRSSKIILAFDIGTTYSGVSFCRLEPGIVPQIKCVTRFPGQDSYSGDTKIPSVVWYNRDGDVMAVGAEATQDETRREAYDNSWCLAELWKLHLRPDEDVLKQADRTRPIPDLPEHKTALDVLSDFIQYLYRCAKTYLTDVSGNMSALDGVVEVILTHPNNWQDAVQKRLRQATVLAGVISDNEDGHARLHLLTEGEAGLHHCVHNLEFRLPADMKTMLVADLGGGTIDLSAYTTSRNVKISSTARFQEVAIPQSILAGSMYVTQSFKNHLRKHFAGTRHEGAIDQIAQEFDKKVKPRFRNKDQIFYISFTSHTENDDNLDISRGQLKVKGDVIEKTFKVLSNFILKGLDKQIKEANKRSQKAVQAVFLVGGFAGNDWLYDRIKLHLGRQKITVFRPETHANKATANGAVAYYLDNFVTSRVARWTYGTALDIEYNDSNSEHRLRRTQGLSHVDLSGRRNLKHGFGIILPKYTKVSQRNRDFKITIAREGISRSELDSIPVKILAYQGEDPQPKWTDIDHDKFRVVGKIQADTSSLVQTIQPLQGPFGDYFEIEFDVVVNFGLTELKASVEWLEQMSEATYGRTGPTAPGYPHPNPRLSFWLQNTRSSSLLGHRTTPELPSTTDVAIIGSGISGAAVAYFLLTAPNPPKSVIMLEAREACHGATGRNGGHCRPDCYRGYKGYKAHFGKDQAMKILQNEMDTLNLVAEVIEKERIDCDFWRGTSFDVAMDEECAEFFESNYKEFQADGGVTEGIVEWIGDAEEAKKRTRTPAALCAAEFPSSSLWPYKLVKHLIELCVSNYGLNLQTNTPVRSTVQQEAGWSLETPRGTVTASQIVFATNAYTATLLPEFLGKIAPFKGQCSAIVPTRAYAGARMLDRTYSHRYGLNDFDYMIQRPKDGIIILGGGRWKVPVEQLVGHTDDSTKIEAISNHLKGAMKTYMEDWGEEAAGEGLICDWTGIMGYTYEAVPYVGAVYGRPGAYITAGHSGHGTVVISFAVLHIDSL
;
A
#
# COMPACT_ATOMS: atom_id res chain seq x y z
N MET A 1 45.59 3.82 16.89
CA MET A 1 44.20 4.28 17.08
C MET A 1 43.92 4.32 18.57
N PRO A 2 43.29 5.36 19.12
CA PRO A 2 42.93 5.38 20.54
C PRO A 2 41.99 4.21 20.86
N SER A 3 42.15 3.61 22.05
CA SER A 3 41.32 2.50 22.51
C SER A 3 39.87 2.96 22.60
N ARG A 4 39.02 2.43 21.71
CA ARG A 4 37.58 2.73 21.72
C ARG A 4 36.95 2.00 22.90
N THR A 5 36.33 2.73 23.81
CA THR A 5 35.49 2.18 24.88
C THR A 5 34.07 1.98 24.36
N SER A 6 33.38 0.94 24.83
CA SER A 6 31.98 0.70 24.44
C SER A 6 31.08 1.80 25.02
N PRO A 7 30.15 2.39 24.24
CA PRO A 7 29.09 3.27 24.72
C PRO A 7 28.34 2.75 25.95
N LEU A 8 28.11 1.43 26.03
CA LEU A 8 27.49 0.77 27.19
C LEU A 8 28.39 0.72 28.45
N ALA A 9 29.66 1.11 28.31
CA ALA A 9 30.63 1.25 29.40
C ALA A 9 30.98 2.72 29.70
N THR A 10 30.30 3.68 29.07
CA THR A 10 30.56 5.12 29.25
C THR A 10 29.28 5.92 29.48
N PRO A 11 29.32 7.00 30.27
CA PRO A 11 28.20 7.92 30.43
C PRO A 11 27.66 8.47 29.10
N TYR A 12 26.33 8.54 28.97
CA TYR A 12 25.67 9.14 27.80
C TYR A 12 26.01 10.64 27.69
N LYS A 13 26.45 11.06 26.51
CA LYS A 13 26.94 12.44 26.24
C LYS A 13 25.91 13.35 25.56
N GLY A 14 24.70 12.87 25.32
CA GLY A 14 23.65 13.70 24.71
C GLY A 14 23.23 14.85 25.63
N ARG A 15 22.69 15.92 25.03
CA ARG A 15 22.24 17.11 25.77
C ARG A 15 20.86 16.97 26.40
N SER A 16 20.05 16.02 25.94
CA SER A 16 18.68 15.78 26.39
C SER A 16 18.44 14.29 26.62
N SER A 17 17.47 13.98 27.49
CA SER A 17 17.09 12.60 27.75
C SER A 17 16.34 11.98 26.57
N LYS A 18 16.59 10.69 26.32
CA LYS A 18 15.89 9.90 25.28
C LYS A 18 15.48 8.55 25.82
N ILE A 19 14.48 7.94 25.18
CA ILE A 19 14.09 6.56 25.44
C ILE A 19 14.19 5.78 24.14
N ILE A 20 14.89 4.64 24.21
CA ILE A 20 14.90 3.66 23.14
C ILE A 20 13.91 2.57 23.52
N LEU A 21 12.97 2.25 22.62
CA LEU A 21 12.10 1.09 22.70
C LEU A 21 12.40 0.14 21.54
N ALA A 22 12.73 -1.10 21.86
CA ALA A 22 12.95 -2.15 20.88
C ALA A 22 11.87 -3.23 21.01
N PHE A 23 11.12 -3.44 19.94
CA PHE A 23 10.07 -4.43 19.85
C PHE A 23 10.57 -5.62 19.05
N ASP A 24 10.57 -6.77 19.71
CA ASP A 24 10.71 -8.06 19.07
C ASP A 24 9.32 -8.66 18.91
N ILE A 25 8.73 -8.49 17.73
CA ILE A 25 7.38 -8.98 17.41
C ILE A 25 7.54 -10.35 16.77
N GLY A 26 7.64 -11.42 17.55
CA GLY A 26 7.84 -12.76 17.01
C GLY A 26 6.57 -13.40 16.46
N THR A 27 6.71 -14.51 15.73
CA THR A 27 5.56 -15.26 15.19
C THR A 27 4.69 -15.85 16.29
N THR A 28 5.32 -16.32 17.37
CA THR A 28 4.63 -17.00 18.48
C THR A 28 4.66 -16.21 19.78
N TYR A 29 5.75 -15.47 20.02
CA TYR A 29 5.94 -14.68 21.23
C TYR A 29 6.63 -13.37 20.89
N SER A 30 6.22 -12.30 21.57
CA SER A 30 6.73 -10.95 21.37
C SER A 30 7.16 -10.32 22.69
N GLY A 31 8.11 -9.39 22.66
CA GLY A 31 8.58 -8.68 23.84
C GLY A 31 9.14 -7.31 23.54
N VAL A 32 9.32 -6.51 24.59
CA VAL A 32 9.85 -5.14 24.50
C VAL A 32 11.05 -4.98 25.42
N SER A 33 12.12 -4.41 24.88
CA SER A 33 13.27 -3.94 25.66
C SER A 33 13.40 -2.44 25.53
N PHE A 34 13.99 -1.81 26.53
CA PHE A 34 14.17 -0.37 26.56
C PHE A 34 15.51 0.04 27.15
N CYS A 35 15.91 1.26 26.86
CA CYS A 35 17.01 1.95 27.53
C CYS A 35 16.67 3.44 27.68
N ARG A 36 16.86 3.96 28.90
CA ARG A 36 16.78 5.40 29.16
C ARG A 36 18.19 5.98 29.02
N LEU A 37 18.32 6.96 28.14
CA LEU A 37 19.55 7.71 27.96
C LEU A 37 19.42 9.01 28.73
N GLU A 38 20.16 9.13 29.82
CA GLU A 38 20.19 10.31 30.68
C GLU A 38 21.60 10.92 30.64
N PRO A 39 21.75 12.24 30.42
CA PRO A 39 23.06 12.86 30.36
C PRO A 39 23.91 12.54 31.59
N GLY A 40 25.12 12.01 31.38
CA GLY A 40 26.03 11.64 32.47
C GLY A 40 25.78 10.26 33.10
N ILE A 41 24.75 9.53 32.69
CA ILE A 41 24.43 8.18 33.20
C ILE A 41 24.86 7.12 32.18
N VAL A 42 25.44 6.02 32.65
CA VAL A 42 25.80 4.88 31.80
C VAL A 42 24.51 4.18 31.34
N PRO A 43 24.27 4.01 30.02
CA PRO A 43 23.07 3.35 29.50
C PRO A 43 22.89 1.94 30.05
N GLN A 44 21.66 1.60 30.47
CA GLN A 44 21.30 0.24 30.90
C GLN A 44 20.19 -0.32 30.03
N ILE A 45 20.42 -1.50 29.44
CA ILE A 45 19.41 -2.23 28.68
C ILE A 45 18.54 -3.02 29.65
N LYS A 46 17.24 -2.81 29.60
CA LYS A 46 16.24 -3.48 30.45
C LYS A 46 15.13 -4.05 29.59
N CYS A 47 14.45 -5.07 30.12
CA CYS A 47 13.25 -5.62 29.49
C CYS A 47 12.00 -5.10 30.19
N VAL A 48 10.90 -5.02 29.44
CA VAL A 48 9.57 -5.00 30.04
C VAL A 48 9.30 -6.41 30.57
N THR A 49 9.08 -6.52 31.88
CA THR A 49 8.96 -7.80 32.60
C THR A 49 7.56 -8.03 33.16
N ARG A 50 6.64 -7.09 32.95
CA ARG A 50 5.24 -7.22 33.36
C ARG A 50 4.34 -6.77 32.23
N PHE A 51 3.44 -7.66 31.83
CA PHE A 51 2.36 -7.40 30.88
C PHE A 51 1.03 -7.73 31.55
N PRO A 52 -0.08 -7.09 31.14
CA PRO A 52 -1.41 -7.48 31.56
C PRO A 52 -1.68 -8.99 31.31
N GLY A 53 -2.41 -9.64 32.22
CA GLY A 53 -2.77 -11.07 32.11
C GLY A 53 -1.65 -12.09 32.31
N GLN A 54 -0.44 -11.67 32.70
CA GLN A 54 0.70 -12.57 32.88
C GLN A 54 0.77 -13.13 34.31
N ASP A 55 0.40 -14.40 34.51
CA ASP A 55 0.24 -15.04 35.84
C ASP A 55 1.54 -15.27 36.64
N SER A 56 2.71 -14.93 36.11
CA SER A 56 4.01 -15.27 36.72
C SER A 56 4.88 -14.04 37.00
N TYR A 57 5.21 -13.80 38.28
CA TYR A 57 6.29 -12.90 38.71
C TYR A 57 7.71 -13.39 38.30
N SER A 58 7.83 -14.49 37.55
CA SER A 58 9.07 -15.24 37.30
C SER A 58 9.84 -14.80 36.05
N GLY A 59 10.06 -13.49 35.86
CA GLY A 59 11.09 -12.99 34.94
C GLY A 59 10.90 -13.29 33.44
N ASP A 60 9.71 -13.73 33.02
CA ASP A 60 9.33 -13.84 31.62
C ASP A 60 9.07 -12.44 31.04
N THR A 61 9.56 -12.18 29.84
CA THR A 61 9.59 -10.85 29.21
C THR A 61 8.99 -10.89 27.82
N LYS A 62 8.32 -12.00 27.50
CA LYS A 62 7.58 -12.15 26.26
C LYS A 62 6.18 -12.62 26.55
N ILE A 63 5.26 -12.18 25.70
CA ILE A 63 3.86 -12.61 25.70
C ILE A 63 3.55 -13.31 24.39
N PRO A 64 2.55 -14.20 24.33
CA PRO A 64 2.07 -14.79 23.09
C PRO A 64 1.74 -13.72 22.03
N SER A 65 1.98 -14.03 20.75
CA SER A 65 1.62 -13.15 19.63
C SER A 65 0.21 -13.47 19.11
N VAL A 66 -0.80 -13.31 19.97
CA VAL A 66 -2.20 -13.63 19.64
C VAL A 66 -3.12 -12.47 20.01
N VAL A 67 -4.23 -12.34 19.26
CA VAL A 67 -5.24 -11.31 19.48
C VAL A 67 -6.64 -11.91 19.31
N TRP A 68 -7.55 -11.63 20.24
CA TRP A 68 -8.97 -11.89 20.07
C TRP A 68 -9.67 -10.64 19.56
N TYR A 69 -10.55 -10.84 18.58
CA TYR A 69 -11.41 -9.80 18.03
C TYR A 69 -12.88 -10.16 18.21
N ASN A 70 -13.73 -9.16 18.49
CA ASN A 70 -15.18 -9.34 18.38
C ASN A 70 -15.61 -9.34 16.89
N ARG A 71 -16.92 -9.46 16.63
CA ARG A 71 -17.48 -9.46 15.27
C ARG A 71 -17.35 -8.11 14.55
N ASP A 72 -17.26 -7.02 15.30
CA ASP A 72 -17.10 -5.66 14.75
C ASP A 72 -15.62 -5.35 14.41
N GLY A 73 -14.69 -6.26 14.73
CA GLY A 73 -13.27 -6.08 14.51
C GLY A 73 -12.55 -5.31 15.64
N ASP A 74 -13.19 -5.13 16.80
CA ASP A 74 -12.54 -4.53 17.97
C ASP A 74 -11.63 -5.54 18.66
N VAL A 75 -10.49 -5.04 19.16
CA VAL A 75 -9.55 -5.83 19.96
C VAL A 75 -10.14 -6.10 21.34
N MET A 76 -10.34 -7.37 21.67
CA MET A 76 -10.92 -7.81 22.95
C MET A 76 -9.85 -8.22 23.96
N ALA A 77 -8.85 -8.97 23.52
CA ALA A 77 -7.74 -9.40 24.37
C ALA A 77 -6.48 -9.64 23.54
N VAL A 78 -5.32 -9.33 24.10
CA VAL A 78 -4.03 -9.45 23.42
C VAL A 78 -3.04 -10.20 24.30
N GLY A 79 -2.19 -11.01 23.68
CA GLY A 79 -1.03 -11.59 24.34
C GLY A 79 -1.36 -12.50 25.51
N ALA A 80 -0.86 -12.19 26.71
CA ALA A 80 -1.06 -13.06 27.88
C ALA A 80 -2.53 -13.11 28.31
N GLU A 81 -3.23 -11.96 28.29
CA GLU A 81 -4.68 -11.86 28.56
C GLU A 81 -5.48 -12.79 27.65
N ALA A 82 -5.13 -12.83 26.36
CA ALA A 82 -5.79 -13.66 25.36
C ALA A 82 -5.63 -15.18 25.59
N THR A 83 -4.71 -15.58 26.49
CA THR A 83 -4.46 -16.99 26.81
C THR A 83 -5.03 -17.46 28.14
N GLN A 84 -5.64 -16.57 28.92
CA GLN A 84 -6.29 -16.92 30.18
C GLN A 84 -7.54 -17.78 29.94
N ASP A 85 -7.83 -18.67 30.89
CA ASP A 85 -8.96 -19.60 30.76
C ASP A 85 -10.31 -18.86 30.79
N GLU A 86 -10.42 -17.80 31.59
CA GLU A 86 -11.59 -16.92 31.64
C GLU A 86 -11.81 -16.23 30.28
N THR A 87 -10.79 -15.58 29.73
CA THR A 87 -10.86 -14.91 28.42
C THR A 87 -11.24 -15.87 27.31
N ARG A 88 -10.74 -17.10 27.34
CA ARG A 88 -11.10 -18.12 26.35
C ARG A 88 -12.57 -18.50 26.46
N ARG A 89 -13.09 -18.69 27.68
CA ARG A 89 -14.52 -18.96 27.88
C ARG A 89 -15.37 -17.80 27.36
N GLU A 90 -15.00 -16.57 27.70
CA GLU A 90 -15.67 -15.38 27.18
C GLU A 90 -15.61 -15.31 25.65
N ALA A 91 -14.47 -15.62 25.05
CA ALA A 91 -14.30 -15.68 23.60
C ALA A 91 -15.23 -16.72 22.96
N TYR A 92 -15.38 -17.90 23.55
CA TYR A 92 -16.32 -18.91 23.07
C TYR A 92 -17.78 -18.46 23.24
N ASP A 93 -18.15 -17.98 24.43
CA ASP A 93 -19.51 -17.57 24.76
C ASP A 93 -19.97 -16.39 23.89
N ASN A 94 -19.05 -15.47 23.56
CA ASN A 94 -19.33 -14.28 22.75
C ASN A 94 -18.90 -14.43 21.27
N SER A 95 -18.49 -15.63 20.84
CA SER A 95 -18.06 -15.91 19.46
C SER A 95 -16.97 -14.95 18.94
N TRP A 96 -15.96 -14.66 19.73
CA TRP A 96 -14.78 -13.90 19.29
C TRP A 96 -13.94 -14.73 18.29
N CYS A 97 -13.14 -14.05 17.47
CA CYS A 97 -12.25 -14.66 16.50
C CYS A 97 -10.79 -14.51 16.94
N LEU A 98 -10.03 -15.61 16.94
CA LEU A 98 -8.61 -15.64 17.32
C LEU A 98 -7.72 -15.39 16.10
N ALA A 99 -6.99 -14.28 16.12
CA ALA A 99 -5.84 -14.10 15.26
C ALA A 99 -4.60 -14.74 15.91
N GLU A 100 -4.21 -15.92 15.45
CA GLU A 100 -2.95 -16.57 15.82
C GLU A 100 -2.06 -16.79 14.58
N LEU A 101 -0.74 -16.83 14.78
CA LEU A 101 0.24 -16.99 13.69
C LEU A 101 0.11 -15.93 12.58
N TRP A 102 -0.58 -14.82 12.88
CA TRP A 102 -0.94 -13.77 11.92
C TRP A 102 0.29 -13.11 11.29
N LYS A 103 1.43 -13.07 11.99
CA LYS A 103 2.71 -12.56 11.46
C LYS A 103 3.13 -13.29 10.18
N LEU A 104 2.75 -14.57 10.01
CA LEU A 104 3.10 -15.32 8.80
C LEU A 104 2.40 -14.80 7.54
N HIS A 105 1.29 -14.07 7.66
CA HIS A 105 0.61 -13.42 6.52
C HIS A 105 1.37 -12.20 5.98
N LEU A 106 2.39 -11.70 6.69
CA LEU A 106 3.25 -10.61 6.24
C LEU A 106 4.44 -11.08 5.39
N ARG A 107 4.61 -12.40 5.19
CA ARG A 107 5.77 -12.96 4.48
C ARG A 107 5.85 -12.49 3.00
N PRO A 108 7.05 -12.42 2.41
CA PRO A 108 7.21 -12.14 0.98
C PRO A 108 6.52 -13.21 0.09
N ASP A 109 5.96 -12.81 -1.05
CA ASP A 109 5.26 -13.70 -1.98
C ASP A 109 6.14 -14.83 -2.54
N GLU A 110 7.45 -14.60 -2.69
CA GLU A 110 8.41 -15.64 -3.11
C GLU A 110 8.51 -16.82 -2.13
N ASP A 111 8.29 -16.58 -0.84
CA ASP A 111 8.27 -17.64 0.17
C ASP A 111 6.97 -18.46 0.12
N VAL A 112 5.90 -17.90 -0.46
CA VAL A 112 4.65 -18.62 -0.77
C VAL A 112 4.87 -19.59 -1.93
N LEU A 113 5.69 -19.21 -2.92
CA LEU A 113 5.91 -19.96 -4.16
C LEU A 113 6.99 -21.06 -4.04
N LYS A 114 7.98 -20.90 -3.15
CA LYS A 114 9.15 -21.81 -3.06
C LYS A 114 8.96 -23.05 -2.20
N GLN A 115 7.82 -23.24 -1.51
CA GLN A 115 7.57 -24.46 -0.73
C GLN A 115 6.39 -25.27 -1.28
N ALA A 116 6.75 -26.43 -1.83
CA ALA A 116 5.87 -27.53 -2.22
C ALA A 116 5.26 -28.29 -1.01
N ASP A 117 5.19 -27.70 0.18
CA ASP A 117 4.59 -28.34 1.35
C ASP A 117 3.28 -27.64 1.72
N ARG A 118 2.24 -27.91 0.92
CA ARG A 118 0.83 -27.58 1.16
C ARG A 118 0.25 -28.26 2.42
N THR A 119 1.08 -28.81 3.31
CA THR A 119 0.63 -29.57 4.49
C THR A 119 0.16 -28.70 5.65
N ARG A 120 0.11 -27.36 5.50
CA ARG A 120 -0.38 -26.49 6.58
C ARG A 120 -1.19 -25.28 6.08
N PRO A 121 -2.48 -25.18 6.45
CA PRO A 121 -3.18 -23.91 6.38
C PRO A 121 -2.63 -22.98 7.48
N ILE A 122 -2.23 -21.77 7.12
CA ILE A 122 -2.10 -20.68 8.10
C ILE A 122 -3.53 -20.30 8.47
N PRO A 123 -3.87 -20.16 9.77
CA PRO A 123 -5.20 -19.74 10.18
C PRO A 123 -5.62 -18.46 9.46
N ASP A 124 -6.87 -18.43 9.00
CA ASP A 124 -7.44 -17.22 8.41
C ASP A 124 -7.46 -16.10 9.45
N LEU A 125 -7.35 -14.87 8.96
CA LEU A 125 -7.51 -13.70 9.81
C LEU A 125 -9.00 -13.48 10.12
N PRO A 126 -9.33 -12.81 11.24
CA PRO A 126 -10.69 -12.37 11.52
C PRO A 126 -11.30 -11.61 10.35
N GLU A 127 -12.63 -11.75 10.18
CA GLU A 127 -13.38 -11.00 9.18
C GLU A 127 -13.12 -9.49 9.35
N HIS A 128 -12.87 -8.78 8.25
CA HIS A 128 -12.50 -7.35 8.23
C HIS A 128 -11.12 -6.98 8.80
N LYS A 129 -10.25 -7.93 9.14
CA LYS A 129 -8.86 -7.64 9.56
C LYS A 129 -7.84 -8.10 8.52
N THR A 130 -6.98 -7.17 8.09
CA THR A 130 -5.77 -7.50 7.33
C THR A 130 -4.60 -7.82 8.28
N ALA A 131 -3.55 -8.44 7.75
CA ALA A 131 -2.32 -8.68 8.53
C ALA A 131 -1.65 -7.37 8.99
N LEU A 132 -1.88 -6.28 8.26
CA LEU A 132 -1.39 -4.94 8.63
C LEU A 132 -2.16 -4.40 9.84
N ASP A 133 -3.48 -4.61 9.88
CA ASP A 133 -4.33 -4.19 11.00
C ASP A 133 -3.95 -4.93 12.27
N VAL A 134 -3.83 -6.27 12.20
CA VAL A 134 -3.41 -7.08 13.36
C VAL A 134 -2.02 -6.67 13.85
N LEU A 135 -1.08 -6.40 12.93
CA LEU A 135 0.24 -5.89 13.30
C LEU A 135 0.15 -4.52 13.99
N SER A 136 -0.69 -3.61 13.47
CA SER A 136 -0.86 -2.27 14.03
C SER A 136 -1.48 -2.31 15.43
N ASP A 137 -2.57 -3.06 15.59
CA ASP A 137 -3.24 -3.30 16.88
C ASP A 137 -2.25 -3.89 17.91
N PHE A 138 -1.44 -4.86 17.48
CA PHE A 138 -0.47 -5.51 18.35
C PHE A 138 0.71 -4.60 18.73
N ILE A 139 1.24 -3.79 17.79
CA ILE A 139 2.26 -2.76 18.08
C ILE A 139 1.70 -1.75 19.09
N GLN A 140 0.48 -1.27 18.86
CA GLN A 140 -0.17 -0.31 19.73
C GLN A 140 -0.33 -0.88 21.15
N TYR A 141 -0.76 -2.13 21.28
CA TYR A 141 -0.85 -2.82 22.55
C TYR A 141 0.52 -2.91 23.25
N LEU A 142 1.57 -3.39 22.57
CA LEU A 142 2.91 -3.48 23.16
C LEU A 142 3.45 -2.11 23.59
N TYR A 143 3.18 -1.07 22.81
CA TYR A 143 3.58 0.30 23.15
C TYR A 143 2.85 0.81 24.41
N ARG A 144 1.54 0.56 24.54
CA ARG A 144 0.77 0.86 25.76
C ARG A 144 1.30 0.11 26.98
N CYS A 145 1.61 -1.17 26.83
CA CYS A 145 2.22 -1.99 27.89
C CYS A 145 3.58 -1.44 28.32
N ALA A 146 4.44 -1.10 27.37
CA ALA A 146 5.75 -0.51 27.66
C ALA A 146 5.61 0.85 28.37
N LYS A 147 4.68 1.70 27.92
CA LYS A 147 4.39 2.98 28.56
C LYS A 147 3.95 2.80 30.02
N THR A 148 2.98 1.92 30.25
CA THR A 148 2.46 1.61 31.60
C THR A 148 3.58 1.10 32.51
N TYR A 149 4.35 0.12 32.04
CA TYR A 149 5.49 -0.42 32.79
C TYR A 149 6.52 0.65 33.16
N LEU A 150 6.85 1.54 32.23
CA LEU A 150 7.81 2.62 32.48
C LEU A 150 7.26 3.64 33.49
N THR A 151 5.97 3.95 33.43
CA THR A 151 5.30 4.82 34.40
C THR A 151 5.34 4.21 35.80
N ASP A 152 5.01 2.92 35.93
CA ASP A 152 5.02 2.22 37.22
C ASP A 152 6.41 2.16 37.86
N VAL A 153 7.45 1.90 37.05
CA VAL A 153 8.82 1.77 37.54
C VAL A 153 9.46 3.13 37.84
N SER A 154 9.01 4.21 37.18
CA SER A 154 9.57 5.55 37.37
C SER A 154 8.81 6.42 38.37
N GLY A 155 7.56 6.07 38.69
CA GLY A 155 6.69 6.86 39.58
C GLY A 155 6.18 8.17 38.97
N ASN A 156 6.37 8.39 37.66
CA ASN A 156 5.95 9.59 36.95
C ASN A 156 5.14 9.22 35.68
N MET A 157 3.94 9.79 35.55
CA MET A 157 3.07 9.66 34.36
C MET A 157 3.71 10.21 33.08
N SER A 158 4.72 11.06 33.24
CA SER A 158 5.46 11.77 32.21
C SER A 158 6.73 11.02 31.75
N ALA A 159 6.81 9.72 32.05
CA ALA A 159 7.96 8.86 31.77
C ALA A 159 8.41 8.82 30.30
N LEU A 160 7.57 9.22 29.34
CA LEU A 160 7.86 9.29 27.91
C LEU A 160 8.02 10.73 27.37
N ASP A 161 8.10 11.77 28.22
CA ASP A 161 8.17 13.19 27.80
C ASP A 161 9.42 13.57 26.97
N GLY A 162 10.31 12.61 26.68
CA GLY A 162 11.48 12.77 25.82
C GLY A 162 11.28 12.21 24.41
N VAL A 163 12.31 12.36 23.58
CA VAL A 163 12.30 11.74 22.23
C VAL A 163 12.35 10.21 22.37
N VAL A 164 11.33 9.55 21.84
CA VAL A 164 11.23 8.09 21.78
C VAL A 164 11.76 7.60 20.43
N GLU A 165 12.86 6.85 20.48
CA GLU A 165 13.45 6.12 19.37
C GLU A 165 12.88 4.70 19.38
N VAL A 166 12.38 4.24 18.23
CA VAL A 166 11.67 2.96 18.12
C VAL A 166 12.45 2.04 17.20
N ILE A 167 12.64 0.80 17.63
CA ILE A 167 13.32 -0.23 16.85
C ILE A 167 12.38 -1.42 16.69
N LEU A 168 12.08 -1.80 15.45
CA LEU A 168 11.33 -3.02 15.16
C LEU A 168 12.27 -4.07 14.58
N THR A 169 12.30 -5.27 15.18
CA THR A 169 13.07 -6.38 14.60
C THR A 169 12.23 -7.19 13.61
N HIS A 170 12.87 -7.70 12.56
CA HIS A 170 12.22 -8.51 11.55
C HIS A 170 13.13 -9.65 11.03
N PRO A 171 12.57 -10.73 10.45
CA PRO A 171 13.35 -11.80 9.84
C PRO A 171 14.30 -11.29 8.75
N ASN A 172 15.43 -11.99 8.55
CA ASN A 172 16.53 -11.59 7.66
C ASN A 172 16.12 -11.38 6.19
N ASN A 173 15.08 -12.08 5.72
CA ASN A 173 14.58 -11.98 4.34
C ASN A 173 13.45 -10.96 4.14
N TRP A 174 12.96 -10.33 5.22
CA TRP A 174 11.88 -9.35 5.12
C TRP A 174 12.44 -7.98 4.71
N GLN A 175 12.56 -7.77 3.40
CA GLN A 175 13.05 -6.53 2.78
C GLN A 175 11.93 -5.85 1.96
N ASP A 176 12.19 -4.63 1.49
CA ASP A 176 11.35 -3.87 0.56
C ASP A 176 9.90 -3.66 1.05
N ALA A 177 8.93 -4.30 0.40
CA ALA A 177 7.49 -4.14 0.67
C ALA A 177 7.11 -4.50 2.12
N VAL A 178 7.78 -5.49 2.72
CA VAL A 178 7.49 -5.89 4.10
C VAL A 178 7.99 -4.83 5.09
N GLN A 179 9.17 -4.25 4.85
CA GLN A 179 9.69 -3.14 5.66
C GLN A 179 8.78 -1.90 5.55
N LYS A 180 8.23 -1.62 4.36
CA LYS A 180 7.22 -0.58 4.16
C LYS A 180 5.95 -0.83 5.00
N ARG A 181 5.45 -2.07 5.01
CA ARG A 181 4.29 -2.47 5.85
C ARG A 181 4.58 -2.30 7.34
N LEU A 182 5.79 -2.67 7.82
CA LEU A 182 6.20 -2.45 9.22
C LEU A 182 6.17 -0.96 9.60
N ARG A 183 6.68 -0.08 8.72
CA ARG A 183 6.61 1.38 8.93
C ARG A 183 5.17 1.86 8.99
N GLN A 184 4.35 1.47 8.02
CA GLN A 184 2.93 1.85 7.96
C GLN A 184 2.16 1.38 9.20
N ALA A 185 2.36 0.15 9.66
CA ALA A 185 1.70 -0.37 10.87
C ALA A 185 2.07 0.44 12.12
N THR A 186 3.33 0.91 12.21
CA THR A 186 3.82 1.72 13.34
C THR A 186 3.18 3.11 13.37
N VAL A 187 2.96 3.69 12.18
CA VAL A 187 2.20 4.94 12.01
C VAL A 187 0.75 4.74 12.43
N LEU A 188 0.08 3.72 11.88
CA LEU A 188 -1.32 3.38 12.22
C LEU A 188 -1.50 3.09 13.71
N ALA A 189 -0.48 2.50 14.35
CA ALA A 189 -0.50 2.21 15.79
C ALA A 189 -0.42 3.47 16.66
N GLY A 190 -0.11 4.63 16.07
CA GLY A 190 0.07 5.90 16.77
C GLY A 190 1.40 6.00 17.53
N VAL A 191 2.37 5.14 17.23
CA VAL A 191 3.68 5.12 17.91
C VAL A 191 4.62 6.20 17.35
N ILE A 192 4.50 6.49 16.06
CA ILE A 192 5.19 7.58 15.36
C ILE A 192 4.20 8.39 14.52
N SER A 193 4.54 9.65 14.25
CA SER A 193 3.78 10.53 13.34
C SER A 193 4.07 10.21 11.88
N ASP A 194 3.10 10.44 10.99
CA ASP A 194 3.29 10.31 9.53
C ASP A 194 3.96 11.55 8.93
N ASN A 195 5.17 11.84 9.38
CA ASN A 195 5.99 12.95 8.91
C ASN A 195 7.49 12.59 9.01
N GLU A 196 8.35 13.41 8.41
CA GLU A 196 9.80 13.12 8.32
C GLU A 196 10.42 12.80 9.69
N ASP A 197 10.12 13.60 10.72
CA ASP A 197 10.61 13.39 12.08
C ASP A 197 10.10 12.09 12.72
N GLY A 198 8.85 11.73 12.49
CA GLY A 198 8.28 10.46 12.95
C GLY A 198 8.95 9.26 12.30
N HIS A 199 9.10 9.30 10.98
CA HIS A 199 9.76 8.25 10.20
C HIS A 199 11.25 8.10 10.52
N ALA A 200 11.94 9.20 10.85
CA ALA A 200 13.35 9.21 11.25
C ALA A 200 13.62 8.54 12.61
N ARG A 201 12.62 8.49 13.50
CA ARG A 201 12.72 7.84 14.82
C ARG A 201 12.50 6.34 14.79
N LEU A 202 12.00 5.79 13.67
CA LEU A 202 11.78 4.35 13.50
C LEU A 202 12.94 3.70 12.75
N HIS A 203 13.59 2.75 13.42
CA HIS A 203 14.69 1.95 12.92
C HIS A 203 14.23 0.50 12.73
N LEU A 204 14.52 -0.10 11.58
CA LEU A 204 14.28 -1.53 11.36
C LEU A 204 15.58 -2.29 11.57
N LEU A 205 15.55 -3.46 12.21
CA LEU A 205 16.74 -4.29 12.42
C LEU A 205 16.45 -5.75 12.13
N THR A 206 17.40 -6.45 11.51
CA THR A 206 17.23 -7.89 11.31
C THR A 206 17.39 -8.66 12.63
N GLU A 207 16.59 -9.69 12.83
CA GLU A 207 16.65 -10.56 14.02
C GLU A 207 18.06 -11.17 14.19
N GLY A 208 18.71 -11.57 13.08
CA GLY A 208 20.09 -12.08 13.10
C GLY A 208 21.15 -11.06 13.52
N GLU A 209 21.05 -9.80 13.08
CA GLU A 209 21.97 -8.73 13.50
C GLU A 209 21.74 -8.33 14.96
N ALA A 210 20.48 -8.28 15.40
CA ALA A 210 20.14 -8.08 16.80
C ALA A 210 20.75 -9.19 17.68
N GLY A 211 20.62 -10.45 17.25
CA GLY A 211 21.24 -11.60 17.89
C GLY A 211 22.75 -11.45 18.06
N LEU A 212 23.47 -10.97 17.04
CA LEU A 212 24.91 -10.68 17.14
C LEU A 212 25.20 -9.64 18.22
N HIS A 213 24.47 -8.52 18.21
CA HIS A 213 24.63 -7.45 19.20
C HIS A 213 24.45 -7.95 20.63
N HIS A 214 23.42 -8.77 20.84
CA HIS A 214 23.19 -9.39 22.14
C HIS A 214 24.30 -10.35 22.54
N CYS A 215 24.70 -11.26 21.64
CA CYS A 215 25.75 -12.21 21.94
C CYS A 215 27.02 -11.50 22.33
N VAL A 216 27.52 -10.57 21.50
CA VAL A 216 28.78 -9.85 21.72
C VAL A 216 28.77 -9.04 23.03
N HIS A 217 27.64 -8.44 23.40
CA HIS A 217 27.52 -7.69 24.65
C HIS A 217 27.50 -8.61 25.89
N ASN A 218 26.89 -9.79 25.77
CA ASN A 218 26.74 -10.75 26.86
C ASN A 218 27.73 -11.92 26.76
N LEU A 219 28.85 -11.75 26.03
CA LEU A 219 29.96 -12.71 26.04
C LEU A 219 30.66 -12.66 27.40
N GLU A 220 30.09 -13.33 28.40
CA GLU A 220 30.75 -13.58 29.68
C GLU A 220 31.92 -14.58 29.53
N PHE A 221 31.99 -15.28 28.40
CA PHE A 221 33.01 -16.28 28.09
C PHE A 221 34.17 -15.71 27.28
N ARG A 222 35.41 -16.07 27.67
CA ARG A 222 36.63 -15.77 26.90
C ARG A 222 36.64 -16.57 25.60
N LEU A 223 36.15 -15.97 24.52
CA LEU A 223 36.38 -16.51 23.18
C LEU A 223 37.89 -16.55 22.87
N PRO A 224 38.39 -17.59 22.18
CA PRO A 224 39.76 -17.65 21.72
C PRO A 224 40.13 -16.38 20.94
N ALA A 225 41.32 -15.83 21.21
CA ALA A 225 41.75 -14.56 20.60
C ALA A 225 41.90 -14.64 19.06
N ASP A 226 42.05 -15.85 18.52
CA ASP A 226 42.16 -16.19 17.10
C ASP A 226 40.80 -16.43 16.43
N MET A 227 39.69 -16.43 17.17
CA MET A 227 38.35 -16.53 16.58
C MET A 227 37.99 -15.23 15.84
N LYS A 228 37.61 -15.34 14.56
CA LYS A 228 37.32 -14.21 13.67
C LYS A 228 36.02 -14.34 12.93
N THR A 229 35.66 -15.53 12.47
CA THR A 229 34.46 -15.74 11.65
C THR A 229 33.44 -16.55 12.44
N MET A 230 32.23 -16.00 12.56
CA MET A 230 31.14 -16.58 13.32
C MET A 230 29.82 -16.50 12.56
N LEU A 231 28.89 -17.37 12.92
CA LEU A 231 27.52 -17.34 12.46
C LEU A 231 26.60 -17.12 13.67
N VAL A 232 25.54 -16.34 13.47
CA VAL A 232 24.43 -16.20 14.42
C VAL A 232 23.23 -16.93 13.83
N ALA A 233 22.63 -17.80 14.63
CA ALA A 233 21.42 -18.53 14.28
C ALA A 233 20.33 -18.19 15.29
N ASP A 234 19.37 -17.36 14.88
CA ASP A 234 18.15 -17.11 15.62
C ASP A 234 17.16 -18.23 15.35
N LEU A 235 16.90 -19.04 16.38
CA LEU A 235 16.00 -20.19 16.34
C LEU A 235 14.65 -19.75 16.94
N GLY A 236 13.82 -19.14 16.08
CA GLY A 236 12.53 -18.56 16.45
C GLY A 236 11.36 -19.55 16.48
N GLY A 237 10.16 -18.99 16.70
CA GLY A 237 8.90 -19.73 16.71
C GLY A 237 8.41 -20.13 15.33
N GLY A 238 8.54 -19.22 14.35
CA GLY A 238 8.10 -19.41 12.96
C GLY A 238 9.22 -19.36 11.91
N THR A 239 10.35 -18.72 12.23
CA THR A 239 11.50 -18.57 11.32
C THR A 239 12.81 -19.00 11.99
N ILE A 240 13.76 -19.45 11.17
CA ILE A 240 15.17 -19.61 11.52
C ILE A 240 15.97 -18.61 10.71
N ASP A 241 16.67 -17.70 11.38
CA ASP A 241 17.41 -16.61 10.74
C ASP A 241 18.92 -16.80 10.95
N LEU A 242 19.66 -16.90 9.84
CA LEU A 242 21.09 -17.22 9.82
C LEU A 242 21.92 -16.11 9.20
N SER A 243 22.84 -15.52 9.96
CA SER A 243 23.72 -14.43 9.52
C SER A 243 25.19 -14.74 9.83
N ALA A 244 26.11 -14.40 8.94
CA ALA A 244 27.53 -14.71 9.10
C ALA A 244 28.40 -13.45 9.09
N TYR A 245 29.32 -13.36 10.05
CA TYR A 245 30.14 -12.17 10.30
C TYR A 245 31.62 -12.51 10.48
N THR A 246 32.49 -11.56 10.12
CA THR A 246 33.93 -11.63 10.40
C THR A 246 34.46 -10.32 11.00
N THR A 247 35.53 -10.40 11.79
CA THR A 247 36.28 -9.25 12.32
C THR A 247 37.73 -9.21 11.78
N SER A 248 38.44 -8.10 11.97
CA SER A 248 39.80 -7.87 11.46
C SER A 248 40.86 -8.75 12.15
N ARG A 249 41.97 -8.99 11.43
CA ARG A 249 43.14 -9.70 11.99
C ARG A 249 43.67 -8.87 13.18
N ASN A 250 43.85 -9.50 14.33
CA ASN A 250 44.35 -8.94 15.61
C ASN A 250 43.32 -8.27 16.55
N VAL A 251 42.02 -8.30 16.26
CA VAL A 251 40.99 -7.78 17.19
C VAL A 251 40.20 -8.93 17.81
N LYS A 252 40.13 -8.99 19.15
CA LYS A 252 39.28 -9.95 19.87
C LYS A 252 37.80 -9.62 19.62
N ILE A 253 36.94 -10.63 19.60
CA ILE A 253 35.48 -10.42 19.55
C ILE A 253 35.05 -9.72 20.85
N SER A 254 34.54 -8.49 20.71
CA SER A 254 34.07 -7.62 21.79
C SER A 254 33.17 -6.53 21.19
N SER A 255 32.45 -5.79 22.04
CA SER A 255 31.63 -4.63 21.64
C SER A 255 32.44 -3.49 21.01
N THR A 256 33.77 -3.52 21.15
CA THR A 256 34.70 -2.55 20.56
C THR A 256 35.22 -2.98 19.18
N ALA A 257 35.03 -4.25 18.80
CA ALA A 257 35.39 -4.77 17.50
C ALA A 257 34.45 -4.26 16.40
N ARG A 258 34.87 -4.36 15.14
CA ARG A 258 34.02 -4.06 13.98
C ARG A 258 33.72 -5.35 13.23
N PHE A 259 32.44 -5.55 12.96
CA PHE A 259 31.95 -6.77 12.32
C PHE A 259 31.53 -6.47 10.90
N GLN A 260 31.80 -7.41 10.02
CA GLN A 260 31.50 -7.33 8.61
C GLN A 260 30.68 -8.56 8.25
N GLU A 261 29.48 -8.37 7.70
CA GLU A 261 28.73 -9.45 7.10
C GLU A 261 29.54 -10.05 5.93
N VAL A 262 29.57 -11.37 5.83
CA VAL A 262 30.38 -12.08 4.82
C VAL A 262 29.56 -12.89 3.83
N ALA A 263 28.30 -13.18 4.14
CA ALA A 263 27.38 -13.90 3.26
C ALA A 263 25.98 -13.30 3.40
N ILE A 264 25.18 -13.40 2.32
CA ILE A 264 23.79 -12.96 2.33
C ILE A 264 23.04 -13.69 3.47
N PRO A 265 22.38 -12.98 4.38
CA PRO A 265 21.59 -13.60 5.45
C PRO A 265 20.46 -14.48 4.91
N GLN A 266 20.24 -15.61 5.57
CA GLN A 266 19.14 -16.52 5.25
C GLN A 266 18.02 -16.39 6.28
N SER A 267 16.79 -16.57 5.83
CA SER A 267 15.62 -16.85 6.67
C SER A 267 14.95 -18.10 6.14
N ILE A 268 14.69 -19.06 7.01
CA ILE A 268 14.01 -20.32 6.69
C ILE A 268 12.66 -20.25 7.40
N LEU A 269 11.56 -20.49 6.67
CA LEU A 269 10.21 -20.56 7.24
C LEU A 269 9.99 -21.88 8.00
N ALA A 270 10.82 -22.10 9.00
CA ALA A 270 10.80 -23.22 9.92
C ALA A 270 11.03 -22.66 11.32
N GLY A 271 10.36 -23.21 12.33
CA GLY A 271 10.50 -22.74 13.70
C GLY A 271 9.89 -23.73 14.68
N SER A 272 9.97 -23.45 15.97
CA SER A 272 9.50 -24.37 17.02
C SER A 272 8.04 -24.80 16.88
N MET A 273 7.21 -24.03 16.16
CA MET A 273 5.83 -24.40 15.82
C MET A 273 5.70 -25.69 14.97
N TYR A 274 6.77 -26.09 14.25
CA TYR A 274 6.79 -27.35 13.50
C TYR A 274 6.78 -28.56 14.44
N VAL A 275 7.41 -28.43 15.61
CA VAL A 275 7.41 -29.47 16.63
C VAL A 275 5.99 -29.64 17.17
N THR A 276 5.32 -28.53 17.50
CA THR A 276 3.91 -28.53 17.93
C THR A 276 3.02 -29.17 16.88
N GLN A 277 3.17 -28.83 15.60
CA GLN A 277 2.34 -29.41 14.54
C GLN A 277 2.58 -30.91 14.36
N SER A 278 3.84 -31.33 14.38
CA SER A 278 4.19 -32.74 14.28
C SER A 278 3.60 -33.54 15.44
N PHE A 279 3.58 -32.94 16.64
CA PHE A 279 2.90 -33.52 17.79
C PHE A 279 1.38 -33.57 17.62
N LYS A 280 0.72 -32.49 17.18
CA LYS A 280 -0.73 -32.51 16.86
C LYS A 280 -1.08 -33.58 15.83
N ASN A 281 -0.25 -33.75 14.79
CA ASN A 281 -0.46 -34.79 13.78
C ASN A 281 -0.31 -36.21 14.35
N HIS A 282 0.57 -36.39 15.34
CA HIS A 282 0.64 -37.65 16.09
C HIS A 282 -0.63 -37.88 16.91
N LEU A 283 -1.09 -36.86 17.65
CA LEU A 283 -2.32 -36.94 18.46
C LEU A 283 -3.57 -37.22 17.62
N ARG A 284 -3.71 -36.59 16.45
CA ARG A 284 -4.83 -36.86 15.52
C ARG A 284 -4.90 -38.32 15.11
N LYS A 285 -3.75 -38.98 14.91
CA LYS A 285 -3.70 -40.41 14.61
C LYS A 285 -4.00 -41.26 15.83
N HIS A 286 -3.51 -40.84 17.00
CA HIS A 286 -3.68 -41.56 18.27
C HIS A 286 -5.12 -41.54 18.77
N PHE A 287 -5.81 -40.41 18.62
CA PHE A 287 -7.20 -40.22 19.08
C PHE A 287 -8.25 -40.37 17.99
N ALA A 288 -7.87 -40.78 16.77
CA ALA A 288 -8.80 -40.93 15.66
C ALA A 288 -9.99 -41.84 16.03
N GLY A 289 -11.22 -41.34 15.85
CA GLY A 289 -12.46 -42.02 16.18
C GLY A 289 -12.79 -42.08 17.67
N THR A 290 -12.05 -41.35 18.53
CA THR A 290 -12.28 -41.31 19.98
C THR A 290 -12.94 -39.99 20.40
N ARG A 291 -13.54 -39.96 21.60
CA ARG A 291 -14.09 -38.72 22.19
C ARG A 291 -13.04 -37.65 22.50
N HIS A 292 -11.75 -37.99 22.44
CA HIS A 292 -10.64 -37.11 22.81
C HIS A 292 -10.06 -36.31 21.65
N GLU A 293 -10.60 -36.44 20.43
CA GLU A 293 -10.17 -35.62 19.28
C GLU A 293 -10.26 -34.12 19.57
N GLY A 294 -11.32 -33.69 20.27
CA GLY A 294 -11.50 -32.28 20.66
C GLY A 294 -10.47 -31.75 21.66
N ALA A 295 -9.73 -32.61 22.35
CA ALA A 295 -8.74 -32.21 23.36
C ALA A 295 -7.34 -31.95 22.77
N ILE A 296 -7.13 -32.19 21.47
CA ILE A 296 -5.80 -32.12 20.84
C ILE A 296 -5.13 -30.75 21.04
N ASP A 297 -5.88 -29.67 20.94
CA ASP A 297 -5.35 -28.31 21.10
C ASP A 297 -4.92 -28.03 22.54
N GLN A 298 -5.72 -28.47 23.52
CA GLN A 298 -5.37 -28.38 24.94
C GLN A 298 -4.11 -29.20 25.27
N ILE A 299 -4.02 -30.43 24.75
CA ILE A 299 -2.85 -31.30 24.93
C ILE A 299 -1.60 -30.67 24.30
N ALA A 300 -1.73 -30.08 23.10
CA ALA A 300 -0.64 -29.41 22.42
C ALA A 300 -0.15 -28.15 23.15
N GLN A 301 -1.05 -27.40 23.79
CA GLN A 301 -0.70 -26.26 24.64
C GLN A 301 0.09 -26.70 25.87
N GLU A 302 -0.35 -27.75 26.55
CA GLU A 302 0.37 -28.31 27.71
C GLU A 302 1.72 -28.92 27.31
N PHE A 303 1.79 -29.54 26.13
CA PHE A 303 3.05 -29.97 25.52
C PHE A 303 4.01 -28.79 25.31
N ASP A 304 3.54 -27.69 24.73
CA ASP A 304 4.34 -26.49 24.46
C ASP A 304 4.79 -25.78 25.74
N LYS A 305 3.99 -25.84 26.80
CA LYS A 305 4.29 -25.24 28.11
C LYS A 305 5.28 -26.07 28.92
N LYS A 306 5.12 -27.40 28.97
CA LYS A 306 5.82 -28.26 29.94
C LYS A 306 6.82 -29.23 29.34
N VAL A 307 6.55 -29.76 28.14
CA VAL A 307 7.32 -30.88 27.55
C VAL A 307 8.33 -30.36 26.53
N LYS A 308 7.88 -29.64 25.50
CA LYS A 308 8.72 -29.13 24.41
C LYS A 308 9.95 -28.34 24.91
N PRO A 309 9.83 -27.40 25.88
CA PRO A 309 10.99 -26.63 26.33
C PRO A 309 12.01 -27.47 27.11
N ARG A 310 11.56 -28.55 27.77
CA ARG A 310 12.36 -29.37 28.70
C ARG A 310 12.85 -30.70 28.11
N PHE A 311 12.49 -31.00 26.87
CA PHE A 311 12.89 -32.24 26.22
C PHE A 311 14.43 -32.33 26.05
N ARG A 312 15.04 -33.39 26.60
CA ARG A 312 16.49 -33.62 26.59
C ARG A 312 16.91 -34.90 25.86
N ASN A 313 16.19 -36.00 26.10
CA ASN A 313 16.49 -37.29 25.52
C ASN A 313 15.23 -38.15 25.41
N LYS A 314 15.32 -39.21 24.60
CA LYS A 314 14.20 -40.10 24.28
C LYS A 314 13.88 -41.13 25.37
N ASP A 315 14.72 -41.26 26.40
CA ASP A 315 14.61 -42.31 27.42
C ASP A 315 13.63 -41.94 28.55
N GLN A 316 13.07 -40.73 28.48
CA GLN A 316 12.07 -40.22 29.42
C GLN A 316 10.64 -40.51 28.95
N ILE A 317 9.73 -40.67 29.92
CA ILE A 317 8.28 -40.71 29.70
C ILE A 317 7.70 -39.40 30.20
N PHE A 318 6.81 -38.80 29.41
CA PHE A 318 6.14 -37.55 29.73
C PHE A 318 4.66 -37.79 30.01
N TYR A 319 4.10 -37.00 30.92
CA TYR A 319 2.69 -37.06 31.29
C TYR A 319 2.07 -35.68 31.05
N ILE A 320 1.05 -35.62 30.20
CA ILE A 320 0.41 -34.37 29.78
C ILE A 320 -1.03 -34.38 30.25
N SER A 321 -1.37 -33.50 31.20
CA SER A 321 -2.72 -33.44 31.77
C SER A 321 -3.69 -32.77 30.81
N PHE A 322 -4.87 -33.35 30.60
CA PHE A 322 -5.88 -32.77 29.70
C PHE A 322 -7.33 -33.11 30.05
N THR A 323 -7.56 -34.03 30.98
CA THR A 323 -8.92 -34.42 31.40
C THR A 323 -8.95 -34.73 32.91
N SER A 324 -10.11 -35.15 33.42
CA SER A 324 -10.32 -35.47 34.84
C SER A 324 -9.33 -36.50 35.36
N HIS A 325 -8.85 -36.31 36.59
CA HIS A 325 -7.94 -37.22 37.28
C HIS A 325 -8.51 -38.63 37.50
N THR A 326 -9.82 -38.82 37.36
CA THR A 326 -10.49 -40.12 37.46
C THR A 326 -10.45 -40.93 36.18
N GLU A 327 -10.08 -40.32 35.05
CA GLU A 327 -10.12 -40.95 33.74
C GLU A 327 -8.85 -41.78 33.47
N ASN A 328 -9.05 -43.03 33.04
CA ASN A 328 -8.00 -43.96 32.65
C ASN A 328 -8.45 -44.73 31.41
N ASP A 329 -7.57 -44.89 30.44
CA ASP A 329 -7.76 -45.70 29.23
C ASP A 329 -6.38 -46.19 28.76
N ASP A 330 -6.07 -47.45 29.08
CA ASP A 330 -4.77 -48.04 28.76
C ASP A 330 -4.55 -48.19 27.25
N ASN A 331 -5.61 -48.32 26.44
CA ASN A 331 -5.50 -48.43 24.98
C ASN A 331 -5.13 -47.09 24.34
N LEU A 332 -5.45 -45.98 25.00
CA LEU A 332 -5.12 -44.62 24.58
C LEU A 332 -3.96 -44.01 25.37
N ASP A 333 -3.22 -44.82 26.15
CA ASP A 333 -2.14 -44.36 27.02
C ASP A 333 -2.58 -43.25 28.02
N ILE A 334 -3.84 -43.27 28.46
CA ILE A 334 -4.39 -42.31 29.43
C ILE A 334 -4.34 -42.91 30.83
N SER A 335 -3.67 -42.23 31.76
CA SER A 335 -3.68 -42.58 33.19
C SER A 335 -3.86 -41.35 34.05
N ARG A 336 -4.83 -41.39 34.98
CA ARG A 336 -5.18 -40.31 35.92
C ARG A 336 -5.40 -38.96 35.23
N GLY A 337 -6.09 -38.97 34.10
CA GLY A 337 -6.37 -37.79 33.27
C GLY A 337 -5.16 -37.23 32.50
N GLN A 338 -4.08 -38.00 32.41
CA GLN A 338 -2.85 -37.61 31.73
C GLN A 338 -2.54 -38.54 30.57
N LEU A 339 -2.21 -37.96 29.41
CA LEU A 339 -1.66 -38.70 28.29
C LEU A 339 -0.19 -39.04 28.57
N LYS A 340 0.13 -40.32 28.58
CA LYS A 340 1.48 -40.86 28.70
C LYS A 340 2.14 -40.89 27.32
N VAL A 341 3.23 -40.14 27.15
CA VAL A 341 3.95 -40.04 25.87
C VAL A 341 5.39 -40.47 26.05
N LYS A 342 5.83 -41.46 25.27
CA LYS A 342 7.22 -41.92 25.25
C LYS A 342 8.14 -40.90 24.58
N GLY A 343 9.36 -40.75 25.08
CA GLY A 343 10.32 -39.79 24.55
C GLY A 343 10.74 -40.04 23.09
N ASP A 344 10.61 -41.26 22.56
CA ASP A 344 10.85 -41.55 21.15
C ASP A 344 9.80 -40.90 20.22
N VAL A 345 8.56 -40.78 20.69
CA VAL A 345 7.50 -40.02 20.01
C VAL A 345 7.86 -38.55 19.99
N ILE A 346 8.26 -38.00 21.14
CA ILE A 346 8.68 -36.59 21.22
C ILE A 346 9.88 -36.34 20.31
N GLU A 347 10.90 -37.20 20.31
CA GLU A 347 12.06 -37.07 19.42
C GLU A 347 11.65 -37.01 17.94
N LYS A 348 10.71 -37.87 17.50
CA LYS A 348 10.20 -37.86 16.11
C LYS A 348 9.61 -36.50 15.73
N THR A 349 8.96 -35.80 16.65
CA THR A 349 8.40 -34.46 16.39
C THR A 349 9.47 -33.41 16.10
N PHE A 350 10.66 -33.53 16.70
CA PHE A 350 11.76 -32.59 16.50
C PHE A 350 12.59 -32.87 15.23
N LYS A 351 12.59 -34.13 14.73
CA LYS A 351 13.49 -34.55 13.63
C LYS A 351 13.36 -33.68 12.38
N VAL A 352 12.13 -33.38 11.95
CA VAL A 352 11.88 -32.59 10.72
C VAL A 352 12.51 -31.21 10.84
N LEU A 353 12.16 -30.45 11.90
CA LEU A 353 12.70 -29.12 12.15
C LEU A 353 14.23 -29.14 12.31
N SER A 354 14.76 -30.12 13.06
CA SER A 354 16.20 -30.23 13.25
C SER A 354 16.94 -30.41 11.93
N ASN A 355 16.39 -31.17 10.98
CA ASN A 355 17.02 -31.37 9.68
C ASN A 355 17.01 -30.09 8.83
N PHE A 356 15.95 -29.28 8.91
CA PHE A 356 15.93 -27.95 8.27
C PHE A 356 17.01 -27.04 8.85
N ILE A 357 17.14 -26.99 10.18
CA ILE A 357 18.16 -26.19 10.87
C ILE A 357 19.57 -26.63 10.45
N LEU A 358 19.88 -27.93 10.51
CA LEU A 358 21.21 -28.45 10.17
C LEU A 358 21.59 -28.17 8.70
N LYS A 359 20.66 -28.42 7.76
CA LYS A 359 20.89 -28.10 6.34
C LYS A 359 21.10 -26.61 6.10
N GLY A 360 20.32 -25.76 6.78
CA GLY A 360 20.46 -24.31 6.73
C GLY A 360 21.83 -23.84 7.22
N LEU A 361 22.25 -24.36 8.37
CA LEU A 361 23.57 -24.09 8.94
C LEU A 361 24.70 -24.49 7.99
N ASP A 362 24.67 -25.72 7.46
CA ASP A 362 25.70 -26.21 6.52
C ASP A 362 25.77 -25.33 5.26
N LYS A 363 24.61 -24.95 4.70
CA LYS A 363 24.54 -24.06 3.54
C LYS A 363 25.14 -22.69 3.85
N GLN A 364 24.78 -22.08 4.98
CA GLN A 364 25.26 -20.75 5.34
C GLN A 364 26.75 -20.76 5.72
N ILE A 365 27.24 -21.82 6.37
CA ILE A 365 28.66 -22.03 6.65
C ILE A 365 29.44 -22.15 5.35
N LYS A 366 28.97 -22.96 4.40
CA LYS A 366 29.63 -23.13 3.09
C LYS A 366 29.75 -21.80 2.36
N GLU A 367 28.68 -21.00 2.32
CA GLU A 367 28.70 -19.70 1.66
C GLU A 367 29.60 -18.70 2.39
N ALA A 368 29.54 -18.63 3.72
CA ALA A 368 30.41 -17.78 4.52
C ALA A 368 31.90 -18.13 4.33
N ASN A 369 32.24 -19.42 4.28
CA ASN A 369 33.60 -19.89 4.02
C ASN A 369 34.07 -19.47 2.61
N LYS A 370 33.21 -19.70 1.60
CA LYS A 370 33.48 -19.33 0.21
C LYS A 370 33.71 -17.83 0.04
N ARG A 371 32.92 -16.99 0.70
CA ARG A 371 32.97 -15.53 0.52
C ARG A 371 34.04 -14.86 1.36
N SER A 372 34.25 -15.32 2.59
CA SER A 372 35.26 -14.75 3.48
C SER A 372 36.67 -15.30 3.23
N GLN A 373 36.79 -16.42 2.51
CA GLN A 373 38.03 -17.20 2.37
C GLN A 373 38.63 -17.59 3.73
N LYS A 374 37.76 -17.76 4.74
CA LYS A 374 38.10 -18.14 6.11
C LYS A 374 37.07 -19.16 6.60
N ALA A 375 37.51 -20.17 7.34
CA ALA A 375 36.58 -21.08 7.99
C ALA A 375 35.78 -20.37 9.08
N VAL A 376 34.46 -20.62 9.14
CA VAL A 376 33.62 -20.33 10.30
C VAL A 376 34.16 -21.13 11.49
N GLN A 377 34.38 -20.46 12.62
CA GLN A 377 34.94 -21.05 13.83
C GLN A 377 33.88 -21.22 14.93
N ALA A 378 32.80 -20.43 14.87
CA ALA A 378 31.75 -20.44 15.88
C ALA A 378 30.34 -20.25 15.31
N VAL A 379 29.36 -20.81 16.02
CA VAL A 379 27.94 -20.56 15.85
C VAL A 379 27.35 -20.10 17.18
N PHE A 380 26.71 -18.94 17.20
CA PHE A 380 25.92 -18.44 18.33
C PHE A 380 24.45 -18.77 18.11
N LEU A 381 23.84 -19.49 19.05
CA LEU A 381 22.42 -19.81 19.03
C LEU A 381 21.66 -18.81 19.90
N VAL A 382 20.69 -18.13 19.30
CA VAL A 382 19.77 -17.18 19.95
C VAL A 382 18.33 -17.51 19.60
N GLY A 383 17.38 -16.78 20.18
CA GLY A 383 15.95 -17.03 19.94
C GLY A 383 15.33 -17.96 20.98
N GLY A 384 13.99 -17.97 21.02
CA GLY A 384 13.23 -18.69 22.04
C GLY A 384 13.45 -20.21 22.03
N PHE A 385 13.81 -20.80 20.88
CA PHE A 385 14.00 -22.24 20.75
C PHE A 385 15.46 -22.69 20.93
N ALA A 386 16.42 -21.77 20.94
CA ALA A 386 17.83 -22.08 21.22
C ALA A 386 18.07 -22.59 22.65
N GLY A 387 17.12 -22.37 23.57
CA GLY A 387 17.17 -22.88 24.93
C GLY A 387 16.92 -24.39 25.07
N ASN A 388 16.43 -25.08 24.03
CA ASN A 388 16.13 -26.51 24.10
C ASN A 388 17.42 -27.35 24.10
N ASP A 389 17.62 -28.16 25.15
CA ASP A 389 18.84 -28.95 25.35
C ASP A 389 19.02 -30.05 24.28
N TRP A 390 17.96 -30.77 23.89
CA TRP A 390 18.07 -31.81 22.85
C TRP A 390 18.53 -31.23 21.51
N LEU A 391 17.97 -30.10 21.11
CA LEU A 391 18.34 -29.41 19.87
C LEU A 391 19.78 -28.88 19.94
N TYR A 392 20.15 -28.28 21.06
CA TYR A 392 21.51 -27.80 21.31
C TYR A 392 22.54 -28.91 21.15
N ASP A 393 22.33 -30.06 21.79
CA ASP A 393 23.25 -31.21 21.73
C ASP A 393 23.35 -31.76 20.30
N ARG A 394 22.23 -31.80 19.57
CA ARG A 394 22.20 -32.24 18.17
C ARG A 394 22.99 -31.31 17.25
N ILE A 395 22.82 -29.99 17.38
CA ILE A 395 23.58 -29.00 16.62
C ILE A 395 25.06 -29.05 16.97
N LYS A 396 25.37 -29.12 18.27
CA LYS A 396 26.75 -29.24 18.79
C LYS A 396 27.45 -30.48 18.26
N LEU A 397 26.78 -31.63 18.23
CA LEU A 397 27.31 -32.86 17.67
C LEU A 397 27.57 -32.74 16.16
N HIS A 398 26.62 -32.18 15.40
CA HIS A 398 26.74 -32.01 13.95
C HIS A 398 27.89 -31.08 13.57
N LEU A 399 27.99 -29.93 14.22
CA LEU A 399 29.00 -28.91 13.93
C LEU A 399 30.37 -29.21 14.55
N GLY A 400 30.42 -29.95 15.65
CA GLY A 400 31.66 -30.41 16.26
C GLY A 400 32.51 -31.27 15.32
N ARG A 401 31.87 -32.05 14.43
CA ARG A 401 32.54 -32.81 13.36
C ARG A 401 33.29 -31.92 12.36
N GLN A 402 32.89 -30.66 12.25
CA GLN A 402 33.50 -29.64 11.39
C GLN A 402 34.48 -28.73 12.16
N LYS A 403 34.79 -29.05 13.42
CA LYS A 403 35.61 -28.23 14.34
C LYS A 403 35.04 -26.84 14.61
N ILE A 404 33.72 -26.70 14.55
CA ILE A 404 33.01 -25.45 14.83
C ILE A 404 32.50 -25.48 16.27
N THR A 405 32.77 -24.42 17.03
CA THR A 405 32.30 -24.30 18.42
C THR A 405 30.90 -23.71 18.46
N VAL A 406 29.99 -24.32 19.23
CA VAL A 406 28.62 -23.82 19.40
C VAL A 406 28.49 -23.14 20.75
N PHE A 407 27.95 -21.92 20.74
CA PHE A 407 27.70 -21.11 21.92
C PHE A 407 26.20 -20.84 22.07
N ARG A 408 25.73 -20.81 23.32
CA ARG A 408 24.42 -20.29 23.71
C ARG A 408 24.62 -19.32 24.88
N PRO A 409 23.97 -18.14 24.92
CA PRO A 409 24.06 -17.22 26.06
C PRO A 409 23.56 -17.89 27.36
N GLU A 410 24.18 -17.58 28.50
CA GLU A 410 23.84 -18.16 29.81
C GLU A 410 22.49 -17.65 30.33
N THR A 411 22.17 -16.38 30.07
CA THR A 411 20.89 -15.78 30.46
C THR A 411 20.00 -15.53 29.24
N HIS A 412 18.74 -15.95 29.35
CA HIS A 412 17.60 -15.48 28.55
C HIS A 412 17.81 -15.35 27.03
N ALA A 413 18.16 -16.46 26.34
CA ALA A 413 18.25 -16.48 24.88
C ALA A 413 16.97 -15.99 24.16
N ASN A 414 15.81 -16.08 24.82
CA ASN A 414 14.54 -15.54 24.35
C ASN A 414 14.47 -14.01 24.36
N LYS A 415 15.34 -13.30 25.10
CA LYS A 415 15.47 -11.83 25.16
C LYS A 415 16.49 -11.26 24.18
N ALA A 416 17.22 -12.15 23.50
CA ALA A 416 18.40 -11.79 22.73
C ALA A 416 18.09 -10.72 21.67
N THR A 417 17.01 -10.90 20.92
CA THR A 417 16.64 -10.04 19.80
C THR A 417 16.28 -8.63 20.27
N ALA A 418 15.35 -8.46 21.22
CA ALA A 418 14.97 -7.14 21.73
C ALA A 418 16.14 -6.40 22.43
N ASN A 419 16.93 -7.11 23.25
CA ASN A 419 18.10 -6.51 23.91
C ASN A 419 19.20 -6.15 22.90
N GLY A 420 19.41 -7.03 21.92
CA GLY A 420 20.34 -6.83 20.82
C GLY A 420 19.99 -5.62 19.97
N ALA A 421 18.70 -5.36 19.76
CA ALA A 421 18.22 -4.18 19.06
C ALA A 421 18.52 -2.87 19.80
N VAL A 422 18.35 -2.85 21.12
CA VAL A 422 18.80 -1.69 21.93
C VAL A 422 20.32 -1.53 21.84
N ALA A 423 21.08 -2.63 21.97
CA ALA A 423 22.54 -2.61 21.86
C ALA A 423 23.02 -2.16 20.47
N TYR A 424 22.29 -2.50 19.41
CA TYR A 424 22.54 -2.03 18.04
C TYR A 424 22.50 -0.50 17.97
N TYR A 425 21.47 0.13 18.53
CA TYR A 425 21.34 1.58 18.50
C TYR A 425 22.48 2.28 19.25
N LEU A 426 22.97 1.68 20.34
CA LEU A 426 24.03 2.25 21.17
C LEU A 426 25.43 2.10 20.56
N ASP A 427 25.78 0.90 20.08
CA ASP A 427 27.15 0.58 19.67
C ASP A 427 27.37 0.59 18.14
N ASN A 428 26.35 0.16 17.39
CA ASN A 428 26.33 0.01 15.92
C ASN A 428 27.68 -0.46 15.35
N PHE A 429 28.10 -1.66 15.74
CA PHE A 429 29.44 -2.18 15.44
C PHE A 429 29.53 -3.00 14.16
N VAL A 430 28.40 -3.33 13.54
CA VAL A 430 28.35 -3.94 12.20
C VAL A 430 28.60 -2.84 11.18
N THR A 431 29.79 -2.83 10.59
CA THR A 431 30.23 -1.72 9.74
C THR A 431 30.00 -1.96 8.27
N SER A 432 29.73 -3.20 7.85
CA SER A 432 29.43 -3.51 6.46
C SER A 432 28.47 -4.66 6.28
N ARG A 433 27.60 -4.56 5.27
CA ARG A 433 26.62 -5.56 4.84
C ARG A 433 26.89 -6.00 3.39
N VAL A 434 26.27 -7.09 2.96
CA VAL A 434 26.42 -7.64 1.60
C VAL A 434 25.13 -7.43 0.80
N ALA A 435 25.25 -6.85 -0.40
CA ALA A 435 24.13 -6.66 -1.30
C ALA A 435 23.51 -8.01 -1.72
N ARG A 436 22.20 -8.19 -1.47
CA ARG A 436 21.47 -9.43 -1.77
C ARG A 436 21.24 -9.65 -3.27
N TRP A 437 20.99 -8.56 -3.98
CA TRP A 437 20.62 -8.53 -5.40
C TRP A 437 21.50 -7.54 -6.15
N THR A 438 21.46 -7.59 -7.48
CA THR A 438 22.01 -6.52 -8.30
C THR A 438 20.95 -5.44 -8.44
N TYR A 439 21.23 -4.24 -7.94
CA TYR A 439 20.34 -3.09 -8.02
C TYR A 439 20.74 -2.17 -9.14
N GLY A 440 19.76 -1.58 -9.80
CA GLY A 440 19.97 -0.69 -10.92
C GLY A 440 18.70 0.01 -11.36
N THR A 441 18.72 0.59 -12.55
CA THR A 441 17.54 1.18 -13.19
C THR A 441 17.54 0.83 -14.67
N ALA A 442 16.36 0.86 -15.29
CA ALA A 442 16.26 0.77 -16.74
C ALA A 442 16.83 2.05 -17.37
N LEU A 443 17.58 1.88 -18.47
CA LEU A 443 18.10 2.97 -19.30
C LEU A 443 18.30 2.47 -20.73
N ASP A 444 18.45 3.40 -21.68
CA ASP A 444 18.83 3.03 -23.04
C ASP A 444 20.36 2.96 -23.17
N ILE A 445 20.86 1.94 -23.88
CA ILE A 445 22.31 1.70 -24.02
C ILE A 445 22.78 2.16 -25.40
N GLU A 446 23.83 2.97 -25.46
CA GLU A 446 24.39 3.44 -26.72
C GLU A 446 24.81 2.27 -27.65
N TYR A 447 24.41 2.35 -28.91
CA TYR A 447 24.67 1.33 -29.91
C TYR A 447 26.15 1.35 -30.32
N ASN A 448 26.81 0.20 -30.21
CA ASN A 448 28.17 0.00 -30.67
C ASN A 448 28.17 -1.02 -31.81
N ASP A 449 28.50 -0.57 -33.02
CA ASP A 449 28.47 -1.40 -34.23
C ASP A 449 29.48 -2.56 -34.19
N SER A 450 30.54 -2.45 -33.39
CA SER A 450 31.51 -3.53 -33.21
C SER A 450 30.96 -4.69 -32.37
N ASN A 451 29.92 -4.47 -31.56
CA ASN A 451 29.32 -5.47 -30.69
C ASN A 451 28.26 -6.31 -31.44
N SER A 452 28.50 -7.63 -31.55
CA SER A 452 27.59 -8.57 -32.24
C SER A 452 26.19 -8.62 -31.63
N GLU A 453 26.08 -8.51 -30.30
CA GLU A 453 24.79 -8.49 -29.60
C GLU A 453 24.00 -7.22 -29.92
N HIS A 454 24.68 -6.06 -30.01
CA HIS A 454 24.05 -4.81 -30.38
C HIS A 454 23.54 -4.86 -31.82
N ARG A 455 24.31 -5.45 -32.76
CA ARG A 455 23.87 -5.68 -34.13
C ARG A 455 22.61 -6.55 -34.20
N LEU A 456 22.55 -7.64 -33.42
CA LEU A 456 21.38 -8.51 -33.36
C LEU A 456 20.16 -7.80 -32.79
N ARG A 457 20.30 -7.07 -31.69
CA ARG A 457 19.19 -6.29 -31.11
C ARG A 457 18.68 -5.21 -32.06
N ARG A 458 19.58 -4.59 -32.82
CA ARG A 458 19.22 -3.65 -33.89
C ARG A 458 18.39 -4.33 -34.98
N THR A 459 18.78 -5.52 -35.47
CA THR A 459 18.00 -6.24 -36.50
C THR A 459 16.65 -6.72 -35.98
N GLN A 460 16.49 -6.86 -34.66
CA GLN A 460 15.21 -7.15 -33.99
C GLN A 460 14.32 -5.91 -33.79
N GLY A 461 14.75 -4.72 -34.22
CA GLY A 461 13.97 -3.49 -34.07
C GLY A 461 14.05 -2.86 -32.67
N LEU A 462 15.01 -3.27 -31.83
CA LEU A 462 15.19 -2.73 -30.47
C LEU A 462 16.09 -1.48 -30.42
N SER A 463 16.45 -0.90 -31.56
CA SER A 463 17.23 0.36 -31.63
C SER A 463 16.36 1.56 -31.97
N HIS A 464 16.70 2.73 -31.44
CA HIS A 464 16.15 4.01 -31.87
C HIS A 464 17.25 5.09 -31.94
N VAL A 465 16.93 6.27 -32.44
CA VAL A 465 17.83 7.44 -32.43
C VAL A 465 17.20 8.49 -31.52
N ASP A 466 17.97 9.04 -30.59
CA ASP A 466 17.52 10.06 -29.64
C ASP A 466 17.55 11.48 -30.27
N LEU A 467 17.19 12.52 -29.50
CA LEU A 467 17.11 13.90 -29.98
C LEU A 467 18.50 14.48 -30.25
N SER A 468 19.54 14.02 -29.55
CA SER A 468 20.94 14.36 -29.84
C SER A 468 21.49 13.68 -31.09
N GLY A 469 20.80 12.67 -31.64
CA GLY A 469 21.19 11.93 -32.83
C GLY A 469 22.03 10.69 -32.55
N ARG A 470 22.23 10.33 -31.27
CA ARG A 470 22.88 9.07 -30.88
C ARG A 470 21.91 7.92 -31.10
N ARG A 471 22.45 6.78 -31.51
CA ARG A 471 21.67 5.55 -31.66
C ARG A 471 21.72 4.78 -30.36
N ASN A 472 20.57 4.48 -29.77
CA ASN A 472 20.48 3.73 -28.51
C ASN A 472 19.63 2.46 -28.66
N LEU A 473 19.88 1.49 -27.79
CA LEU A 473 19.17 0.21 -27.69
C LEU A 473 18.26 0.23 -26.46
N LYS A 474 17.01 -0.17 -26.66
CA LYS A 474 15.97 -0.24 -25.62
C LYS A 474 16.25 -1.37 -24.62
N HIS A 475 15.57 -1.29 -23.48
CA HIS A 475 15.56 -2.31 -22.42
C HIS A 475 16.89 -2.51 -21.69
N GLY A 476 17.84 -1.58 -21.80
CA GLY A 476 19.08 -1.66 -21.05
C GLY A 476 18.88 -1.61 -19.54
N PHE A 477 19.79 -2.28 -18.82
CA PHE A 477 19.84 -2.27 -17.36
C PHE A 477 21.16 -1.66 -16.90
N GLY A 478 21.06 -0.49 -16.28
CA GLY A 478 22.19 0.20 -15.66
C GLY A 478 22.42 -0.31 -14.25
N ILE A 479 23.49 -1.08 -14.04
CA ILE A 479 23.86 -1.58 -12.71
C ILE A 479 24.37 -0.43 -11.84
N ILE A 480 23.71 -0.20 -10.71
CA ILE A 480 24.13 0.75 -9.68
C ILE A 480 24.93 0.03 -8.59
N LEU A 481 24.41 -1.10 -8.09
CA LEU A 481 25.04 -1.91 -7.06
C LEU A 481 24.99 -3.40 -7.41
N PRO A 482 26.12 -4.03 -7.75
CA PRO A 482 26.15 -5.47 -8.02
C PRO A 482 25.81 -6.34 -6.81
N LYS A 483 25.19 -7.50 -7.05
CA LYS A 483 25.01 -8.57 -6.06
C LYS A 483 26.35 -8.94 -5.40
N TYR A 484 26.31 -9.27 -4.11
CA TYR A 484 27.48 -9.55 -3.27
C TYR A 484 28.42 -8.37 -2.99
N THR A 485 28.09 -7.16 -3.45
CA THR A 485 28.92 -5.99 -3.14
C THR A 485 28.88 -5.72 -1.64
N LYS A 486 30.06 -5.47 -1.07
CA LYS A 486 30.21 -5.15 0.33
C LYS A 486 30.04 -3.65 0.54
N VAL A 487 29.03 -3.29 1.31
CA VAL A 487 28.64 -1.92 1.53
C VAL A 487 28.90 -1.52 2.98
N SER A 488 29.46 -0.34 3.20
CA SER A 488 29.79 0.21 4.52
C SER A 488 29.46 1.70 4.59
N GLN A 489 29.52 2.30 5.78
CA GLN A 489 29.37 3.76 5.95
C GLN A 489 30.35 4.59 5.10
N ARG A 490 31.48 4.02 4.64
CA ARG A 490 32.48 4.71 3.81
C ARG A 490 32.19 4.63 2.31
N ASN A 491 31.37 3.67 1.88
CA ASN A 491 31.05 3.42 0.48
C ASN A 491 29.57 3.08 0.35
N ARG A 492 28.71 3.93 0.94
CA ARG A 492 27.27 3.69 1.01
C ARG A 492 26.51 4.22 -0.20
N ASP A 493 27.07 5.17 -0.91
CA ASP A 493 26.42 5.85 -2.03
C ASP A 493 26.93 5.23 -3.34
N PHE A 494 26.04 4.55 -4.03
CA PHE A 494 26.29 3.97 -5.36
C PHE A 494 25.43 4.70 -6.35
N LYS A 495 26.00 5.08 -7.49
CA LYS A 495 25.26 5.89 -8.45
C LYS A 495 25.54 5.48 -9.88
N ILE A 496 24.54 5.76 -10.72
CA ILE A 496 24.69 5.75 -12.17
C ILE A 496 24.18 7.09 -12.70
N THR A 497 24.93 7.65 -13.63
CA THR A 497 24.57 8.90 -14.30
C THR A 497 23.72 8.58 -15.51
N ILE A 498 22.61 9.29 -15.66
CA ILE A 498 21.67 9.14 -16.76
C ILE A 498 21.37 10.53 -17.33
N ALA A 499 21.35 10.62 -18.65
CA ALA A 499 20.86 11.79 -19.37
C ALA A 499 19.41 11.56 -19.81
N ARG A 500 18.59 12.59 -19.70
CA ARG A 500 17.23 12.60 -20.24
C ARG A 500 17.04 13.81 -21.13
N GLU A 501 16.57 13.54 -22.34
CA GLU A 501 16.33 14.54 -23.36
C GLU A 501 14.82 14.85 -23.48
N GLY A 502 14.48 16.08 -23.87
CA GLY A 502 13.11 16.51 -24.17
C GLY A 502 13.09 17.58 -25.24
N ILE A 503 12.04 17.62 -26.06
CA ILE A 503 11.86 18.68 -27.08
C ILE A 503 11.39 20.00 -26.46
N SER A 504 10.95 19.96 -25.19
CA SER A 504 10.54 21.13 -24.42
C SER A 504 11.03 21.00 -22.97
N ARG A 505 11.25 22.13 -22.30
CA ARG A 505 11.62 22.16 -20.87
C ARG A 505 10.61 21.44 -19.98
N SER A 506 9.32 21.52 -20.31
CA SER A 506 8.25 20.89 -19.53
C SER A 506 8.28 19.35 -19.55
N GLU A 507 8.88 18.72 -20.57
CA GLU A 507 9.08 17.26 -20.59
C GLU A 507 10.12 16.79 -19.57
N LEU A 508 10.89 17.74 -19.03
CA LEU A 508 11.96 17.55 -18.08
C LEU A 508 11.62 18.15 -16.70
N ASP A 509 10.38 18.60 -16.45
CA ASP A 509 9.92 19.13 -15.14
C ASP A 509 9.94 18.08 -14.03
N SER A 510 9.85 16.79 -14.39
CA SER A 510 9.95 15.71 -13.43
C SER A 510 10.68 14.50 -14.00
N ILE A 511 11.51 13.88 -13.17
CA ILE A 511 12.32 12.71 -13.51
C ILE A 511 11.85 11.51 -12.68
N PRO A 512 10.91 10.69 -13.20
CA PRO A 512 10.58 9.40 -12.62
C PRO A 512 11.69 8.37 -12.89
N VAL A 513 12.13 7.69 -11.84
CA VAL A 513 13.13 6.61 -11.89
C VAL A 513 12.59 5.39 -11.13
N LYS A 514 12.72 4.20 -11.73
CA LYS A 514 12.42 2.94 -11.05
C LYS A 514 13.71 2.27 -10.62
N ILE A 515 13.84 1.97 -9.33
CA ILE A 515 14.92 1.12 -8.82
C ILE A 515 14.49 -0.34 -8.98
N LEU A 516 15.27 -1.09 -9.75
CA LEU A 516 15.07 -2.50 -10.04
C LEU A 516 16.08 -3.32 -9.25
N ALA A 517 15.64 -4.47 -8.75
CA ALA A 517 16.49 -5.53 -8.23
C ALA A 517 16.43 -6.72 -9.20
N TYR A 518 17.59 -7.15 -9.70
CA TYR A 518 17.73 -8.38 -10.48
C TYR A 518 18.05 -9.55 -9.56
N GLN A 519 17.21 -10.58 -9.63
CA GLN A 519 17.25 -11.75 -8.76
C GLN A 519 17.81 -13.01 -9.43
N GLY A 520 18.21 -12.93 -10.71
CA GLY A 520 18.74 -14.06 -11.44
C GLY A 520 20.19 -14.41 -11.10
N GLU A 521 20.75 -15.32 -11.89
CA GLU A 521 22.11 -15.86 -11.69
C GLU A 521 23.16 -15.13 -12.53
N ASP A 522 22.77 -14.33 -13.53
CA ASP A 522 23.72 -13.51 -14.29
C ASP A 522 24.41 -12.50 -13.35
N PRO A 523 25.76 -12.52 -13.23
CA PRO A 523 26.48 -11.55 -12.43
C PRO A 523 26.49 -10.14 -13.04
N GLN A 524 26.21 -10.00 -14.33
CA GLN A 524 26.21 -8.73 -15.06
C GLN A 524 25.00 -8.64 -16.01
N PRO A 525 23.76 -8.66 -15.48
CA PRO A 525 22.57 -8.50 -16.30
C PRO A 525 22.66 -7.17 -17.06
N LYS A 526 22.45 -7.22 -18.38
CA LYS A 526 22.52 -6.02 -19.24
C LYS A 526 21.17 -5.56 -19.75
N TRP A 527 20.19 -6.45 -19.78
CA TRP A 527 18.93 -6.24 -20.49
C TRP A 527 17.76 -6.68 -19.63
N THR A 528 16.74 -5.84 -19.52
CA THR A 528 15.55 -6.05 -18.69
C THR A 528 14.50 -6.95 -19.35
N ASP A 529 14.60 -7.14 -20.67
CA ASP A 529 13.78 -8.06 -21.48
C ASP A 529 14.31 -9.50 -21.47
N ILE A 530 15.56 -9.72 -21.03
CA ILE A 530 16.12 -11.06 -20.76
C ILE A 530 15.90 -11.35 -19.28
N ASP A 531 15.42 -12.55 -18.93
CA ASP A 531 15.07 -12.91 -17.54
C ASP A 531 14.10 -11.89 -16.91
N HIS A 532 13.14 -11.37 -17.68
CA HIS A 532 12.20 -10.35 -17.24
C HIS A 532 11.51 -10.70 -15.91
N ASP A 533 11.18 -11.97 -15.69
CA ASP A 533 10.58 -12.48 -14.44
C ASP A 533 11.52 -12.40 -13.22
N LYS A 534 12.81 -12.14 -13.43
CA LYS A 534 13.82 -11.96 -12.38
C LYS A 534 14.06 -10.49 -12.02
N PHE A 535 13.46 -9.54 -12.74
CA PHE A 535 13.52 -8.13 -12.39
C PHE A 535 12.29 -7.73 -11.57
N ARG A 536 12.54 -7.09 -10.42
CA ARG A 536 11.48 -6.57 -9.55
C ARG A 536 11.70 -5.10 -9.24
N VAL A 537 10.64 -4.30 -9.31
CA VAL A 537 10.66 -2.91 -8.83
C VAL A 537 10.71 -2.93 -7.30
N VAL A 538 11.78 -2.37 -6.74
CA VAL A 538 12.00 -2.25 -5.27
C VAL A 538 11.84 -0.83 -4.77
N GLY A 539 11.86 0.17 -5.67
CA GLY A 539 11.61 1.56 -5.33
C GLY A 539 11.23 2.39 -6.56
N LYS A 540 10.56 3.52 -6.32
CA LYS A 540 10.32 4.55 -7.34
C LYS A 540 10.76 5.89 -6.75
N ILE A 541 11.52 6.66 -7.52
CA ILE A 541 11.94 8.02 -7.18
C ILE A 541 11.24 8.93 -8.19
N GLN A 542 10.72 10.06 -7.72
CA GLN A 542 10.24 11.12 -8.58
C GLN A 542 10.95 12.39 -8.15
N ALA A 543 11.87 12.88 -8.98
CA ALA A 543 12.51 14.17 -8.75
C ALA A 543 11.68 15.26 -9.43
N ASP A 544 11.47 16.36 -8.71
CA ASP A 544 10.97 17.61 -9.27
C ASP A 544 12.18 18.41 -9.76
N THR A 545 12.23 18.66 -11.06
CA THR A 545 13.30 19.38 -11.75
C THR A 545 12.76 20.65 -12.41
N SER A 546 11.56 21.12 -12.04
CA SER A 546 10.93 22.30 -12.64
C SER A 546 11.76 23.57 -12.46
N SER A 547 12.53 23.66 -11.37
CA SER A 547 13.46 24.77 -11.12
C SER A 547 14.72 24.66 -11.98
N LEU A 548 15.26 23.45 -12.11
CA LEU A 548 16.46 23.17 -12.91
C LEU A 548 16.23 23.50 -14.39
N VAL A 549 15.09 23.07 -14.93
CA VAL A 549 14.80 23.20 -16.38
C VAL A 549 14.65 24.66 -16.84
N GLN A 550 14.47 25.61 -15.92
CA GLN A 550 14.46 27.03 -16.28
C GLN A 550 15.85 27.54 -16.66
N THR A 551 16.89 26.88 -16.15
CA THR A 551 18.29 27.31 -16.31
C THR A 551 19.01 26.62 -17.49
N ILE A 552 18.50 25.46 -17.95
CA ILE A 552 19.11 24.71 -19.06
C ILE A 552 18.91 25.42 -20.41
N GLN A 553 19.96 25.44 -21.22
CA GLN A 553 19.95 26.03 -22.56
C GLN A 553 19.53 25.00 -23.62
N PRO A 554 18.87 25.41 -24.71
CA PRO A 554 18.59 24.52 -25.82
C PRO A 554 19.88 24.08 -26.51
N LEU A 555 19.94 22.82 -26.90
CA LEU A 555 20.99 22.17 -27.67
C LEU A 555 20.49 21.90 -29.09
N GLN A 556 21.38 21.90 -30.08
CA GLN A 556 21.03 21.59 -31.47
C GLN A 556 21.20 20.10 -31.77
N GLY A 557 20.12 19.47 -32.23
CA GLY A 557 20.11 18.07 -32.68
C GLY A 557 19.67 17.95 -34.14
N PRO A 558 19.78 16.75 -34.74
CA PRO A 558 19.37 16.50 -36.13
C PRO A 558 17.86 16.69 -36.40
N PHE A 559 17.04 16.77 -35.34
CA PHE A 559 15.58 16.92 -35.42
C PHE A 559 15.08 18.29 -34.95
N GLY A 560 15.98 19.22 -34.64
CA GLY A 560 15.67 20.55 -34.09
C GLY A 560 16.34 20.80 -32.75
N ASP A 561 15.94 21.89 -32.09
CA ASP A 561 16.40 22.21 -30.75
C ASP A 561 15.82 21.21 -29.73
N TYR A 562 16.63 20.78 -28.78
CA TYR A 562 16.24 19.91 -27.67
C TYR A 562 16.88 20.36 -26.37
N PHE A 563 16.43 19.81 -25.26
CA PHE A 563 16.98 20.05 -23.92
C PHE A 563 17.45 18.73 -23.34
N GLU A 564 18.51 18.76 -22.55
CA GLU A 564 19.07 17.58 -21.87
C GLU A 564 19.32 17.91 -20.39
N ILE A 565 18.98 16.97 -19.50
CA ILE A 565 19.38 17.00 -18.09
C ILE A 565 20.15 15.73 -17.78
N GLU A 566 21.34 15.90 -17.23
CA GLU A 566 22.13 14.83 -16.65
C GLU A 566 21.91 14.78 -15.13
N PHE A 567 21.64 13.60 -14.60
CA PHE A 567 21.44 13.38 -13.18
C PHE A 567 21.96 12.01 -12.75
N ASP A 568 22.34 11.91 -11.48
CA ASP A 568 22.75 10.69 -10.82
C ASP A 568 21.56 10.04 -10.13
N VAL A 569 21.29 8.78 -10.47
CA VAL A 569 20.43 7.91 -9.66
C VAL A 569 21.29 7.31 -8.57
N VAL A 570 21.08 7.73 -7.34
CA VAL A 570 21.87 7.32 -6.18
C VAL A 570 21.08 6.32 -5.36
N VAL A 571 21.71 5.20 -5.04
CA VAL A 571 21.20 4.20 -4.13
C VAL A 571 22.12 4.13 -2.92
N ASN A 572 21.59 4.53 -1.77
CA ASN A 572 22.26 4.51 -0.49
C ASN A 572 22.01 3.18 0.22
N PHE A 573 23.07 2.40 0.39
CA PHE A 573 23.12 1.18 1.17
C PHE A 573 24.05 1.41 2.34
N GLY A 574 23.62 1.22 3.58
CA GLY A 574 24.52 1.50 4.73
C GLY A 574 23.85 1.31 6.09
N LEU A 575 22.53 1.35 6.09
CA LEU A 575 21.68 0.87 7.17
C LEU A 575 21.06 -0.48 6.77
N THR A 576 20.15 -0.98 7.59
CA THR A 576 19.35 -2.20 7.38
C THR A 576 18.27 -2.02 6.30
N GLU A 577 18.15 -0.80 5.76
CA GLU A 577 17.17 -0.41 4.75
C GLU A 577 17.87 0.22 3.54
N LEU A 578 17.24 0.03 2.39
CA LEU A 578 17.59 0.66 1.13
C LEU A 578 17.01 2.08 1.08
N LYS A 579 17.83 3.07 0.72
CA LYS A 579 17.34 4.41 0.34
C LYS A 579 17.80 4.73 -1.07
N ALA A 580 17.00 5.49 -1.81
CA ALA A 580 17.39 5.93 -3.14
C ALA A 580 16.97 7.39 -3.36
N SER A 581 17.77 8.12 -4.13
CA SER A 581 17.58 9.54 -4.46
C SER A 581 18.04 9.80 -5.90
N VAL A 582 17.62 10.94 -6.43
CA VAL A 582 18.20 11.51 -7.64
C VAL A 582 18.97 12.77 -7.25
N GLU A 583 20.17 12.94 -7.78
CA GLU A 583 21.07 14.08 -7.53
C GLU A 583 21.46 14.71 -8.87
N TRP A 584 21.60 16.03 -8.94
CA TRP A 584 22.08 16.76 -10.12
C TRP A 584 22.95 17.94 -9.69
N LEU A 585 23.70 18.51 -10.64
CA LEU A 585 24.53 19.68 -10.41
C LEU A 585 23.79 20.95 -10.83
N GLU A 586 23.67 21.92 -9.91
CA GLU A 586 23.18 23.27 -10.20
C GLU A 586 24.34 24.27 -10.12
N GLN A 587 24.55 25.09 -11.16
CA GLN A 587 25.42 26.26 -11.05
C GLN A 587 24.69 27.33 -10.22
N MET A 588 25.03 27.41 -8.93
CA MET A 588 24.34 28.27 -7.97
C MET A 588 24.56 29.77 -8.22
N SER A 589 23.45 30.51 -8.36
CA SER A 589 23.27 31.76 -7.62
C SER A 589 22.21 31.52 -6.53
N GLU A 590 22.45 32.05 -5.33
CA GLU A 590 21.74 31.72 -4.09
C GLU A 590 20.21 31.89 -4.18
N ALA A 591 19.47 30.79 -3.95
CA ALA A 591 18.17 30.82 -3.25
C ALA A 591 17.82 29.41 -2.73
N THR A 592 17.34 29.34 -1.49
CA THR A 592 17.09 28.14 -0.70
C THR A 592 15.73 27.51 -1.01
N TYR A 593 15.64 26.21 -1.35
CA TYR A 593 14.44 25.34 -1.20
C TYR A 593 14.94 23.87 -1.11
N GLY A 594 14.48 22.93 -0.29
CA GLY A 594 13.17 22.71 0.34
C GLY A 594 12.47 21.54 -0.37
N ARG A 595 12.58 20.29 0.12
CA ARG A 595 11.86 19.12 -0.44
C ARG A 595 10.36 19.30 -0.21
N THR A 596 9.56 19.35 -1.27
CA THR A 596 8.11 19.54 -1.15
C THR A 596 7.36 18.21 -1.28
N GLY A 597 6.41 18.01 -0.36
CA GLY A 597 5.41 16.94 -0.44
C GLY A 597 4.40 17.18 -1.58
N PRO A 598 3.24 16.50 -1.57
CA PRO A 598 2.19 16.75 -2.56
C PRO A 598 1.88 18.25 -2.63
N THR A 599 1.83 18.82 -3.83
CA THR A 599 1.48 20.23 -4.05
C THR A 599 -0.01 20.36 -4.33
N ALA A 600 -0.60 21.48 -3.92
CA ALA A 600 -2.01 21.74 -4.19
C ALA A 600 -2.28 21.73 -5.72
N PRO A 601 -3.45 21.24 -6.17
CA PRO A 601 -3.75 21.03 -7.59
C PRO A 601 -3.86 22.32 -8.41
N GLY A 602 -3.83 23.48 -7.75
CA GLY A 602 -3.96 24.79 -8.37
C GLY A 602 -5.38 25.07 -8.83
N TYR A 603 -5.50 25.91 -9.86
CA TYR A 603 -6.78 26.32 -10.42
C TYR A 603 -7.02 25.65 -11.77
N PRO A 604 -8.28 25.51 -12.21
CA PRO A 604 -8.58 25.07 -13.56
C PRO A 604 -7.83 25.94 -14.58
N HIS A 605 -7.15 25.32 -15.55
CA HIS A 605 -6.47 26.01 -16.65
C HIS A 605 -7.37 27.08 -17.30
N PRO A 606 -6.92 28.33 -17.52
CA PRO A 606 -7.81 29.40 -17.98
C PRO A 606 -8.37 29.17 -19.39
N ASN A 607 -7.63 28.46 -20.25
CA ASN A 607 -8.00 28.19 -21.64
C ASN A 607 -8.14 26.68 -21.88
N PRO A 608 -9.23 26.02 -21.44
CA PRO A 608 -9.40 24.59 -21.64
C PRO A 608 -9.78 24.27 -23.08
N ARG A 609 -9.50 23.05 -23.54
CA ARG A 609 -10.03 22.57 -24.82
C ARG A 609 -11.55 22.42 -24.71
N LEU A 610 -12.31 22.72 -25.77
CA LEU A 610 -13.76 22.49 -25.74
C LEU A 610 -14.07 21.01 -25.95
N SER A 611 -14.86 20.44 -25.05
CA SER A 611 -15.49 19.15 -25.26
C SER A 611 -16.59 19.23 -26.32
N PHE A 612 -16.97 18.08 -26.87
CA PHE A 612 -18.14 17.97 -27.75
C PHE A 612 -19.39 18.63 -27.12
N TRP A 613 -19.59 18.44 -25.81
CA TRP A 613 -20.72 19.01 -25.06
C TRP A 613 -20.74 20.53 -25.00
N LEU A 614 -19.59 21.18 -25.12
CA LEU A 614 -19.43 22.63 -24.99
C LEU A 614 -19.29 23.32 -26.35
N GLN A 615 -18.83 22.62 -27.39
CA GLN A 615 -18.65 23.18 -28.73
C GLN A 615 -19.94 23.80 -29.28
N ASN A 616 -21.09 23.18 -29.03
CA ASN A 616 -22.40 23.63 -29.52
C ASN A 616 -23.16 24.55 -28.53
N THR A 617 -22.47 25.12 -27.53
CA THR A 617 -23.13 25.90 -26.46
C THR A 617 -22.94 27.40 -26.58
N ARG A 618 -22.43 27.88 -27.73
CA ARG A 618 -22.12 29.31 -27.95
C ARG A 618 -23.34 30.23 -27.93
N SER A 619 -24.55 29.69 -28.10
CA SER A 619 -25.81 30.42 -27.94
C SER A 619 -26.35 30.42 -26.50
N SER A 620 -25.61 29.85 -25.54
CA SER A 620 -26.05 29.78 -24.15
C SER A 620 -26.10 31.17 -23.52
N SER A 621 -27.21 31.47 -22.86
CA SER A 621 -27.40 32.66 -22.01
C SER A 621 -26.39 32.73 -20.85
N LEU A 622 -25.87 31.59 -20.41
CA LEU A 622 -24.94 31.51 -19.29
C LEU A 622 -23.49 31.85 -19.66
N LEU A 623 -23.17 32.01 -20.94
CA LEU A 623 -21.82 32.34 -21.38
C LEU A 623 -21.46 33.78 -20.96
N GLY A 624 -20.43 33.93 -20.15
CA GLY A 624 -20.03 35.20 -19.54
C GLY A 624 -21.02 35.71 -18.49
N HIS A 625 -21.99 34.88 -18.06
CA HIS A 625 -23.09 35.35 -17.23
C HIS A 625 -22.65 35.78 -15.83
N ARG A 626 -23.10 36.97 -15.46
CA ARG A 626 -23.01 37.53 -14.13
C ARG A 626 -24.36 38.10 -13.79
N THR A 627 -24.98 37.56 -12.75
CA THR A 627 -26.34 37.98 -12.34
C THR A 627 -26.35 39.44 -11.92
N THR A 628 -25.27 39.91 -11.29
CA THR A 628 -25.02 41.31 -10.99
C THR A 628 -23.69 41.77 -11.59
N PRO A 629 -23.59 43.00 -12.13
CA PRO A 629 -22.32 43.55 -12.66
C PRO A 629 -21.23 43.63 -11.60
N GLU A 630 -21.60 44.07 -10.40
CA GLU A 630 -20.73 44.09 -9.23
C GLU A 630 -20.89 42.80 -8.42
N LEU A 631 -19.80 42.37 -7.81
CA LEU A 631 -19.80 41.21 -6.93
C LEU A 631 -20.49 41.57 -5.60
N PRO A 632 -21.55 40.85 -5.19
CA PRO A 632 -22.19 41.09 -3.89
C PRO A 632 -21.19 40.93 -2.75
N SER A 633 -21.16 41.86 -1.81
CA SER A 633 -20.22 41.82 -0.67
C SER A 633 -20.62 40.84 0.42
N THR A 634 -21.90 40.46 0.50
CA THR A 634 -22.44 39.54 1.52
C THR A 634 -23.47 38.59 0.93
N THR A 635 -23.59 37.40 1.50
CA THR A 635 -24.56 36.36 1.14
C THR A 635 -24.79 35.42 2.33
N ASP A 636 -25.88 34.66 2.35
CA ASP A 636 -26.06 33.62 3.37
C ASP A 636 -25.22 32.39 3.03
N VAL A 637 -25.34 31.89 1.79
CA VAL A 637 -24.61 30.70 1.31
C VAL A 637 -23.78 31.02 0.07
N ALA A 638 -22.50 30.63 0.09
CA ALA A 638 -21.63 30.68 -1.08
C ALA A 638 -21.27 29.27 -1.59
N ILE A 639 -21.64 28.97 -2.85
CA ILE A 639 -21.31 27.72 -3.53
C ILE A 639 -20.12 27.96 -4.45
N ILE A 640 -19.04 27.18 -4.29
CA ILE A 640 -17.84 27.27 -5.12
C ILE A 640 -17.83 26.14 -6.14
N GLY A 641 -17.96 26.48 -7.42
CA GLY A 641 -18.04 25.56 -8.55
C GLY A 641 -19.47 25.35 -9.06
N SER A 642 -19.65 25.46 -10.38
CA SER A 642 -20.95 25.38 -11.07
C SER A 642 -21.19 24.06 -11.81
N GLY A 643 -20.39 23.03 -11.50
CA GLY A 643 -20.64 21.67 -12.00
C GLY A 643 -21.94 21.08 -11.45
N ILE A 644 -22.23 19.82 -11.79
CA ILE A 644 -23.47 19.16 -11.36
C ILE A 644 -23.64 19.15 -9.83
N SER A 645 -22.56 19.05 -9.04
CA SER A 645 -22.62 19.19 -7.58
C SER A 645 -23.12 20.56 -7.14
N GLY A 646 -22.54 21.65 -7.65
CA GLY A 646 -22.95 23.00 -7.28
C GLY A 646 -24.35 23.36 -7.76
N ALA A 647 -24.73 22.91 -8.96
CA ALA A 647 -26.07 23.11 -9.50
C ALA A 647 -27.13 22.32 -8.74
N ALA A 648 -26.85 21.07 -8.36
CA ALA A 648 -27.73 20.27 -7.51
C ALA A 648 -27.90 20.92 -6.13
N VAL A 649 -26.79 21.36 -5.49
CA VAL A 649 -26.84 22.08 -4.21
C VAL A 649 -27.71 23.33 -4.33
N ALA A 650 -27.49 24.16 -5.35
CA ALA A 650 -28.30 25.35 -5.56
C ALA A 650 -29.78 25.01 -5.76
N TYR A 651 -30.10 24.02 -6.59
CA TYR A 651 -31.48 23.62 -6.86
C TYR A 651 -32.19 23.11 -5.61
N PHE A 652 -31.61 22.15 -4.87
CA PHE A 652 -32.25 21.60 -3.68
C PHE A 652 -32.36 22.64 -2.56
N LEU A 653 -31.32 23.45 -2.31
CA LEU A 653 -31.38 24.52 -1.31
C LEU A 653 -32.44 25.58 -1.64
N LEU A 654 -32.55 26.00 -2.89
CA LEU A 654 -33.45 27.08 -3.29
C LEU A 654 -34.90 26.63 -3.50
N THR A 655 -35.13 25.34 -3.72
CA THR A 655 -36.47 24.75 -3.84
C THR A 655 -36.98 24.12 -2.55
N ALA A 656 -36.13 24.06 -1.51
CA ALA A 656 -36.53 23.63 -0.17
C ALA A 656 -37.64 24.52 0.41
N PRO A 657 -38.43 24.03 1.39
CA PRO A 657 -39.49 24.81 2.02
C PRO A 657 -39.02 26.11 2.69
N ASN A 658 -37.78 26.14 3.18
CA ASN A 658 -37.18 27.29 3.87
C ASN A 658 -35.84 27.65 3.23
N PRO A 659 -35.83 28.25 2.02
CA PRO A 659 -34.59 28.56 1.33
C PRO A 659 -33.84 29.71 2.03
N PRO A 660 -32.50 29.75 1.95
CA PRO A 660 -31.71 30.90 2.39
C PRO A 660 -32.10 32.17 1.62
N LYS A 661 -31.93 33.36 2.22
CA LYS A 661 -32.35 34.63 1.61
C LYS A 661 -31.45 35.02 0.43
N SER A 662 -30.20 34.59 0.44
CA SER A 662 -29.22 34.90 -0.60
C SER A 662 -28.23 33.76 -0.82
N VAL A 663 -28.11 33.33 -2.08
CA VAL A 663 -27.15 32.31 -2.52
C VAL A 663 -26.33 32.87 -3.67
N ILE A 664 -25.01 32.81 -3.54
CA ILE A 664 -24.07 33.11 -4.62
C ILE A 664 -23.37 31.85 -5.09
N MET A 665 -23.21 31.69 -6.41
CA MET A 665 -22.41 30.63 -7.01
C MET A 665 -21.23 31.25 -7.75
N LEU A 666 -20.02 30.88 -7.34
CA LEU A 666 -18.77 31.40 -7.88
C LEU A 666 -18.11 30.32 -8.76
N GLU A 667 -17.92 30.63 -10.04
CA GLU A 667 -17.29 29.73 -11.02
C GLU A 667 -16.00 30.35 -11.56
N ALA A 668 -14.93 29.56 -11.57
CA ALA A 668 -13.60 29.99 -12.01
C ALA A 668 -13.54 30.27 -13.52
N ARG A 669 -14.31 29.54 -14.32
CA ARG A 669 -14.42 29.68 -15.78
C ARG A 669 -15.85 30.08 -16.17
N GLU A 670 -16.37 29.52 -17.26
CA GLU A 670 -17.79 29.56 -17.62
C GLU A 670 -18.60 28.50 -16.85
N ALA A 671 -19.91 28.70 -16.76
CA ALA A 671 -20.81 27.76 -16.09
C ALA A 671 -20.63 26.33 -16.64
N CYS A 672 -20.48 25.35 -15.75
CA CYS A 672 -20.34 23.92 -16.08
C CYS A 672 -19.10 23.55 -16.95
N HIS A 673 -18.07 24.40 -17.06
CA HIS A 673 -16.85 24.11 -17.84
C HIS A 673 -15.82 23.17 -17.16
N GLY A 674 -16.09 22.74 -15.93
CA GLY A 674 -15.25 21.78 -15.19
C GLY A 674 -15.49 20.32 -15.63
N ALA A 675 -15.33 19.38 -14.69
CA ALA A 675 -15.47 17.93 -14.94
C ALA A 675 -16.80 17.55 -15.62
N THR A 676 -17.92 18.15 -15.19
CA THR A 676 -19.27 17.83 -15.68
C THR A 676 -19.42 18.09 -17.18
N GLY A 677 -19.00 19.25 -17.68
CA GLY A 677 -19.08 19.57 -19.11
C GLY A 677 -18.12 18.75 -19.99
N ARG A 678 -17.36 17.82 -19.41
CA ARG A 678 -16.26 17.08 -20.06
C ARG A 678 -16.35 15.57 -19.86
N ASN A 679 -17.35 15.06 -19.14
CA ASN A 679 -17.55 13.62 -18.94
C ASN A 679 -18.10 12.93 -20.21
N GLY A 680 -18.41 11.63 -20.17
CA GLY A 680 -18.98 10.91 -21.32
C GLY A 680 -20.51 10.81 -21.37
N GLY A 681 -21.26 11.56 -20.55
CA GLY A 681 -22.72 11.56 -20.56
C GLY A 681 -23.40 10.32 -19.95
N HIS A 682 -22.62 9.40 -19.36
CA HIS A 682 -23.14 8.25 -18.60
C HIS A 682 -23.78 8.67 -17.29
N CYS A 683 -24.95 8.11 -16.99
CA CYS A 683 -25.56 8.07 -15.66
C CYS A 683 -25.90 6.60 -15.38
N ARG A 684 -24.89 5.86 -14.92
CA ARG A 684 -24.83 4.41 -14.84
C ARG A 684 -24.41 3.95 -13.44
N PRO A 685 -25.30 3.34 -12.63
CA PRO A 685 -24.98 2.86 -11.29
C PRO A 685 -24.11 1.60 -11.33
N ASP A 686 -23.25 1.43 -10.33
CA ASP A 686 -22.67 0.13 -10.02
C ASP A 686 -23.72 -0.73 -9.28
N CYS A 687 -24.09 -1.86 -9.88
CA CYS A 687 -25.15 -2.72 -9.35
C CYS A 687 -24.63 -4.00 -8.68
N TYR A 688 -23.33 -4.31 -8.79
CA TYR A 688 -22.74 -5.52 -8.21
C TYR A 688 -21.20 -5.53 -8.23
N ARG A 689 -20.58 -4.90 -9.24
CA ARG A 689 -19.18 -5.10 -9.61
C ARG A 689 -18.23 -4.53 -8.55
N GLY A 690 -18.57 -3.39 -7.95
CA GLY A 690 -17.80 -2.75 -6.90
C GLY A 690 -17.97 -3.38 -5.51
N TYR A 691 -18.93 -4.31 -5.36
CA TYR A 691 -19.39 -4.82 -4.07
C TYR A 691 -18.25 -5.32 -3.18
N LYS A 692 -17.39 -6.23 -3.68
CA LYS A 692 -16.29 -6.78 -2.86
C LYS A 692 -15.28 -5.71 -2.45
N GLY A 693 -15.05 -4.72 -3.32
CA GLY A 693 -14.20 -3.56 -3.03
C GLY A 693 -14.79 -2.73 -1.90
N TYR A 694 -16.07 -2.36 -1.99
CA TYR A 694 -16.75 -1.60 -0.94
C TYR A 694 -16.88 -2.40 0.36
N LYS A 695 -17.18 -3.69 0.30
CA LYS A 695 -17.26 -4.59 1.47
C LYS A 695 -15.93 -4.69 2.19
N ALA A 696 -14.81 -4.76 1.46
CA ALA A 696 -13.48 -4.80 2.04
C ALA A 696 -13.12 -3.50 2.79
N HIS A 697 -13.59 -2.33 2.32
CA HIS A 697 -13.30 -1.03 2.95
C HIS A 697 -14.28 -0.66 4.07
N PHE A 698 -15.57 -0.95 3.90
CA PHE A 698 -16.65 -0.39 4.74
C PHE A 698 -17.53 -1.45 5.41
N GLY A 699 -17.27 -2.73 5.17
CA GLY A 699 -18.13 -3.83 5.61
C GLY A 699 -19.36 -4.01 4.72
N LYS A 700 -20.06 -5.13 4.93
CA LYS A 700 -21.20 -5.58 4.12
C LYS A 700 -22.32 -4.53 4.03
N ASP A 701 -22.80 -4.06 5.18
CA ASP A 701 -24.02 -3.23 5.23
C ASP A 701 -23.81 -1.87 4.56
N GLN A 702 -22.61 -1.29 4.66
CA GLN A 702 -22.28 -0.04 3.98
C GLN A 702 -22.08 -0.26 2.47
N ALA A 703 -21.46 -1.37 2.06
CA ALA A 703 -21.34 -1.71 0.65
C ALA A 703 -22.70 -1.80 -0.05
N MET A 704 -23.70 -2.42 0.61
CA MET A 704 -25.07 -2.47 0.10
C MET A 704 -25.68 -1.07 -0.06
N LYS A 705 -25.50 -0.20 0.94
CA LYS A 705 -26.00 1.19 0.90
C LYS A 705 -25.34 2.02 -0.20
N ILE A 706 -24.05 1.81 -0.45
CA ILE A 706 -23.33 2.52 -1.53
C ILE A 706 -23.92 2.17 -2.90
N LEU A 707 -24.13 0.89 -3.19
CA LEU A 707 -24.71 0.46 -4.47
C LEU A 707 -26.17 0.93 -4.60
N GLN A 708 -26.96 0.84 -3.52
CA GLN A 708 -28.33 1.34 -3.50
C GLN A 708 -28.39 2.86 -3.75
N ASN A 709 -27.49 3.63 -3.13
CA ASN A 709 -27.41 5.08 -3.29
C ASN A 709 -27.14 5.49 -4.76
N GLU A 710 -26.34 4.71 -5.51
CA GLU A 710 -26.14 4.98 -6.94
C GLU A 710 -27.43 4.75 -7.75
N MET A 711 -28.18 3.69 -7.44
CA MET A 711 -29.48 3.42 -8.06
C MET A 711 -30.51 4.51 -7.72
N ASP A 712 -30.55 4.93 -6.46
CA ASP A 712 -31.44 6.00 -5.99
C ASP A 712 -31.10 7.34 -6.66
N THR A 713 -29.81 7.65 -6.84
CA THR A 713 -29.35 8.83 -7.57
C THR A 713 -29.79 8.80 -9.04
N LEU A 714 -29.67 7.64 -9.70
CA LEU A 714 -30.15 7.46 -11.07
C LEU A 714 -31.67 7.73 -11.18
N ASN A 715 -32.45 7.31 -10.19
CA ASN A 715 -33.90 7.56 -10.16
C ASN A 715 -34.22 9.04 -9.88
N LEU A 716 -33.52 9.67 -8.93
CA LEU A 716 -33.67 11.09 -8.60
C LEU A 716 -33.36 11.99 -9.80
N VAL A 717 -32.30 11.69 -10.56
CA VAL A 717 -31.97 12.44 -11.78
C VAL A 717 -33.12 12.36 -12.80
N ALA A 718 -33.71 11.18 -12.99
CA ALA A 718 -34.85 11.01 -13.88
C ALA A 718 -36.08 11.80 -13.40
N GLU A 719 -36.38 11.75 -12.10
CA GLU A 719 -37.47 12.49 -11.47
C GLU A 719 -37.31 14.01 -11.65
N VAL A 720 -36.13 14.56 -11.40
CA VAL A 720 -35.86 16.00 -11.57
C VAL A 720 -36.00 16.40 -13.04
N ILE A 721 -35.49 15.59 -13.97
CA ILE A 721 -35.62 15.85 -15.41
C ILE A 721 -37.08 15.88 -15.84
N GLU A 722 -37.89 14.95 -15.34
CA GLU A 722 -39.33 14.88 -15.65
C GLU A 722 -40.09 16.05 -15.02
N LYS A 723 -39.88 16.29 -13.72
CA LYS A 723 -40.51 17.37 -12.95
C LYS A 723 -40.27 18.73 -13.57
N GLU A 724 -39.01 19.05 -13.86
CA GLU A 724 -38.60 20.34 -14.42
C GLU A 724 -38.64 20.38 -15.95
N ARG A 725 -39.00 19.27 -16.61
CA ARG A 725 -39.13 19.13 -18.07
C ARG A 725 -37.86 19.53 -18.83
N ILE A 726 -36.73 18.96 -18.39
CA ILE A 726 -35.41 19.33 -18.88
C ILE A 726 -35.10 18.62 -20.22
N ASP A 727 -34.99 19.38 -21.32
CA ASP A 727 -34.47 18.85 -22.61
C ASP A 727 -32.95 18.70 -22.56
N CYS A 728 -32.47 17.61 -21.94
CA CYS A 728 -31.05 17.28 -21.85
C CYS A 728 -30.68 16.00 -22.62
N ASP A 729 -31.41 15.67 -23.68
CA ASP A 729 -31.21 14.43 -24.46
C ASP A 729 -31.23 13.18 -23.54
N PHE A 730 -32.04 13.19 -22.48
CA PHE A 730 -32.13 12.10 -21.51
C PHE A 730 -32.69 10.84 -22.16
N TRP A 731 -32.01 9.72 -21.93
CA TRP A 731 -32.43 8.39 -22.32
C TRP A 731 -32.32 7.44 -21.14
N ARG A 732 -33.38 6.68 -20.88
CA ARG A 732 -33.43 5.65 -19.83
C ARG A 732 -33.53 4.27 -20.47
N GLY A 733 -32.69 3.35 -20.02
CA GLY A 733 -32.69 1.96 -20.46
C GLY A 733 -31.75 1.13 -19.58
N THR A 734 -30.88 0.35 -20.20
CA THR A 734 -29.92 -0.50 -19.49
C THR A 734 -28.51 -0.38 -20.09
N SER A 735 -27.51 -0.79 -19.31
CA SER A 735 -26.11 -0.86 -19.71
C SER A 735 -25.64 -2.31 -19.71
N PHE A 736 -24.69 -2.64 -20.58
CA PHE A 736 -23.84 -3.80 -20.41
C PHE A 736 -22.55 -3.45 -19.64
N ASP A 737 -22.17 -4.30 -18.69
CA ASP A 737 -20.77 -4.56 -18.34
C ASP A 737 -20.30 -5.75 -19.18
N VAL A 738 -19.27 -5.57 -20.01
CA VAL A 738 -18.75 -6.61 -20.92
C VAL A 738 -17.35 -7.01 -20.49
N ALA A 739 -17.15 -8.29 -20.15
CA ALA A 739 -15.83 -8.83 -19.86
C ALA A 739 -15.10 -9.18 -21.15
N MET A 740 -13.92 -8.57 -21.36
CA MET A 740 -13.12 -8.74 -22.58
C MET A 740 -11.93 -9.70 -22.40
N ASP A 741 -11.67 -10.15 -21.17
CA ASP A 741 -10.65 -11.13 -20.82
C ASP A 741 -11.10 -12.01 -19.64
N GLU A 742 -10.39 -13.13 -19.43
CA GLU A 742 -10.74 -14.15 -18.44
C GLU A 742 -10.70 -13.58 -17.00
N GLU A 743 -9.72 -12.71 -16.71
CA GLU A 743 -9.59 -12.07 -15.39
C GLU A 743 -10.82 -11.21 -15.07
N CYS A 744 -11.32 -10.44 -16.03
CA CYS A 744 -12.59 -9.71 -15.92
C CYS A 744 -13.78 -10.63 -15.70
N ALA A 745 -13.87 -11.72 -16.47
CA ALA A 745 -15.02 -12.62 -16.41
C ALA A 745 -15.12 -13.30 -15.03
N GLU A 746 -14.00 -13.81 -14.51
CA GLU A 746 -13.90 -14.38 -13.16
C GLU A 746 -14.21 -13.33 -12.09
N PHE A 747 -13.69 -12.11 -12.25
CA PHE A 747 -13.93 -11.02 -11.31
C PHE A 747 -15.41 -10.63 -11.26
N PHE A 748 -16.07 -10.51 -12.41
CA PHE A 748 -17.50 -10.19 -12.48
C PHE A 748 -18.33 -11.28 -11.80
N GLU A 749 -18.09 -12.54 -12.15
CA GLU A 749 -18.85 -13.66 -11.60
C GLU A 749 -18.66 -13.77 -10.08
N SER A 750 -17.43 -13.57 -9.59
CA SER A 750 -17.13 -13.59 -8.16
C SER A 750 -17.82 -12.47 -7.40
N ASN A 751 -17.81 -11.23 -7.91
CA ASN A 751 -18.50 -10.11 -7.28
C ASN A 751 -20.01 -10.31 -7.27
N TYR A 752 -20.58 -10.77 -8.40
CA TYR A 752 -22.01 -11.04 -8.53
C TYR A 752 -22.47 -12.11 -7.53
N LYS A 753 -21.79 -13.26 -7.46
CA LYS A 753 -22.14 -14.35 -6.54
C LYS A 753 -22.01 -13.94 -5.08
N GLU A 754 -20.97 -13.18 -4.72
CA GLU A 754 -20.78 -12.73 -3.33
C GLU A 754 -21.82 -11.68 -2.94
N PHE A 755 -22.13 -10.74 -3.82
CA PHE A 755 -23.19 -9.76 -3.62
C PHE A 755 -24.53 -10.46 -3.36
N GLN A 756 -24.89 -11.47 -4.17
CA GLN A 756 -26.08 -12.28 -3.96
C GLN A 756 -26.06 -13.05 -2.64
N ALA A 757 -24.94 -13.72 -2.32
CA ALA A 757 -24.81 -14.53 -1.10
C ALA A 757 -24.97 -13.70 0.18
N ASP A 758 -24.54 -12.44 0.14
CA ASP A 758 -24.65 -11.51 1.26
C ASP A 758 -26.00 -10.79 1.37
N GLY A 759 -26.97 -11.12 0.50
CA GLY A 759 -28.32 -10.58 0.50
C GLY A 759 -28.55 -9.39 -0.44
N GLY A 760 -27.63 -9.15 -1.37
CA GLY A 760 -27.76 -8.14 -2.41
C GLY A 760 -28.89 -8.48 -3.40
N VAL A 761 -29.72 -7.49 -3.71
CA VAL A 761 -30.86 -7.67 -4.62
C VAL A 761 -30.38 -7.61 -6.07
N THR A 762 -30.48 -8.75 -6.76
CA THR A 762 -30.13 -8.87 -8.18
C THR A 762 -31.33 -9.25 -9.04
N GLU A 763 -32.30 -9.94 -8.48
CA GLU A 763 -33.51 -10.37 -9.19
C GLU A 763 -34.27 -9.16 -9.74
N GLY A 764 -34.47 -9.14 -11.07
CA GLY A 764 -35.11 -8.02 -11.78
C GLY A 764 -34.26 -6.75 -11.93
N ILE A 765 -33.02 -6.74 -11.41
CA ILE A 765 -32.10 -5.60 -11.48
C ILE A 765 -30.89 -5.92 -12.35
N VAL A 766 -30.23 -7.06 -12.12
CA VAL A 766 -29.03 -7.48 -12.85
C VAL A 766 -29.33 -8.78 -13.57
N GLU A 767 -29.24 -8.75 -14.90
CA GLU A 767 -29.31 -9.94 -15.73
C GLU A 767 -27.89 -10.43 -16.05
N TRP A 768 -27.51 -11.57 -15.48
CA TRP A 768 -26.22 -12.20 -15.71
C TRP A 768 -26.21 -13.04 -17.00
N ILE A 769 -25.27 -12.77 -17.90
CA ILE A 769 -25.09 -13.45 -19.19
C ILE A 769 -23.73 -14.16 -19.15
N GLY A 770 -23.72 -15.36 -18.57
CA GLY A 770 -22.49 -16.17 -18.41
C GLY A 770 -22.06 -16.96 -19.65
N ASP A 771 -22.96 -17.16 -20.62
CA ASP A 771 -22.65 -17.83 -21.88
C ASP A 771 -22.00 -16.85 -22.86
N ALA A 772 -20.81 -17.20 -23.37
CA ALA A 772 -20.02 -16.32 -24.23
C ALA A 772 -20.69 -16.05 -25.59
N GLU A 773 -21.38 -17.02 -26.19
CA GLU A 773 -22.02 -16.83 -27.49
C GLU A 773 -23.25 -15.94 -27.38
N GLU A 774 -24.04 -16.13 -26.31
CA GLU A 774 -25.15 -15.23 -26.00
C GLU A 774 -24.65 -13.83 -25.63
N ALA A 775 -23.56 -13.71 -24.87
CA ALA A 775 -22.93 -12.43 -24.55
C ALA A 775 -22.47 -11.70 -25.83
N LYS A 776 -21.78 -12.37 -26.76
CA LYS A 776 -21.36 -11.80 -28.05
C LYS A 776 -22.56 -11.30 -28.85
N LYS A 777 -23.60 -12.14 -28.98
CA LYS A 777 -24.82 -11.83 -29.74
C LYS A 777 -25.58 -10.64 -29.16
N ARG A 778 -25.79 -10.58 -27.84
CA ARG A 778 -26.54 -9.50 -27.19
C ARG A 778 -25.78 -8.19 -27.16
N THR A 779 -24.49 -8.26 -26.85
CA THR A 779 -23.64 -7.06 -26.76
C THR A 779 -23.16 -6.58 -28.13
N ARG A 780 -23.25 -7.42 -29.18
CA ARG A 780 -22.67 -7.20 -30.50
C ARG A 780 -21.15 -6.97 -30.44
N THR A 781 -20.52 -7.59 -29.43
CA THR A 781 -19.09 -7.50 -29.15
C THR A 781 -18.42 -8.87 -29.34
N PRO A 782 -17.67 -9.10 -30.43
CA PRO A 782 -17.12 -10.42 -30.77
C PRO A 782 -16.19 -11.03 -29.71
N ALA A 783 -15.52 -10.19 -28.92
CA ALA A 783 -14.58 -10.59 -27.88
C ALA A 783 -15.23 -10.75 -26.49
N ALA A 784 -16.55 -10.63 -26.37
CA ALA A 784 -17.24 -10.80 -25.09
C ALA A 784 -17.10 -12.24 -24.58
N LEU A 785 -16.69 -12.38 -23.31
CA LEU A 785 -16.63 -13.68 -22.63
C LEU A 785 -17.84 -13.91 -21.72
N CYS A 786 -18.29 -12.86 -21.06
CA CYS A 786 -19.56 -12.78 -20.34
C CYS A 786 -20.02 -11.32 -20.27
N ALA A 787 -21.26 -11.11 -19.86
CA ALA A 787 -21.78 -9.77 -19.63
C ALA A 787 -22.80 -9.72 -18.49
N ALA A 788 -23.06 -8.52 -17.98
CA ALA A 788 -24.19 -8.24 -17.10
C ALA A 788 -24.98 -7.05 -17.65
N GLU A 789 -26.30 -7.17 -17.70
CA GLU A 789 -27.21 -6.08 -18.09
C GLU A 789 -27.95 -5.53 -16.87
N PHE A 790 -28.03 -4.20 -16.74
CA PHE A 790 -28.70 -3.55 -15.60
C PHE A 790 -29.14 -2.12 -15.91
N PRO A 791 -30.08 -1.52 -15.13
CA PRO A 791 -30.59 -0.17 -15.37
C PRO A 791 -29.51 0.89 -15.50
N SER A 792 -29.66 1.78 -16.48
CA SER A 792 -28.73 2.88 -16.75
C SER A 792 -29.44 3.99 -17.52
N SER A 793 -28.79 5.14 -17.63
CA SER A 793 -29.24 6.23 -18.47
C SER A 793 -28.07 6.98 -19.11
N SER A 794 -28.39 7.78 -20.10
CA SER A 794 -27.46 8.73 -20.71
C SER A 794 -28.11 10.09 -20.88
N LEU A 795 -27.30 11.14 -20.88
CA LEU A 795 -27.76 12.52 -21.00
C LEU A 795 -26.66 13.44 -21.54
N TRP A 796 -27.06 14.63 -21.98
CA TRP A 796 -26.17 15.75 -22.28
C TRP A 796 -25.90 16.53 -20.97
N PRO A 797 -24.70 16.41 -20.38
CA PRO A 797 -24.43 16.91 -19.02
C PRO A 797 -24.56 18.43 -18.90
N TYR A 798 -24.07 19.18 -19.89
CA TYR A 798 -24.18 20.63 -19.90
C TYR A 798 -25.64 21.12 -19.97
N LYS A 799 -26.52 20.48 -20.73
CA LYS A 799 -27.93 20.91 -20.86
C LYS A 799 -28.67 20.74 -19.55
N LEU A 800 -28.43 19.63 -18.84
CA LEU A 800 -28.99 19.39 -17.51
C LEU A 800 -28.58 20.50 -16.54
N VAL A 801 -27.27 20.72 -16.39
CA VAL A 801 -26.74 21.71 -15.45
C VAL A 801 -27.13 23.14 -15.83
N LYS A 802 -27.05 23.48 -17.13
CA LYS A 802 -27.50 24.78 -17.65
C LYS A 802 -28.94 25.05 -17.24
N HIS A 803 -29.84 24.09 -17.48
CA HIS A 803 -31.26 24.27 -17.18
C HIS A 803 -31.48 24.48 -15.67
N LEU A 804 -30.86 23.66 -14.82
CA LEU A 804 -30.96 23.83 -13.37
C LEU A 804 -30.46 25.19 -12.90
N ILE A 805 -29.34 25.66 -13.43
CA ILE A 805 -28.78 26.98 -13.10
C ILE A 805 -29.69 28.10 -13.62
N GLU A 806 -30.18 28.04 -14.87
CA GLU A 806 -31.11 29.02 -15.42
C GLU A 806 -32.40 29.10 -14.61
N LEU A 807 -32.93 27.95 -14.19
CA LEU A 807 -34.09 27.86 -13.31
C LEU A 807 -33.81 28.54 -11.96
N CYS A 808 -32.68 28.23 -11.32
CA CYS A 808 -32.28 28.84 -10.05
C CYS A 808 -32.08 30.36 -10.16
N VAL A 809 -31.45 30.83 -11.24
CA VAL A 809 -31.22 32.26 -11.48
C VAL A 809 -32.55 32.99 -11.74
N SER A 810 -33.40 32.44 -12.61
CA SER A 810 -34.61 33.15 -13.08
C SER A 810 -35.74 33.11 -12.06
N ASN A 811 -35.90 31.99 -11.35
CA ASN A 811 -37.09 31.74 -10.52
C ASN A 811 -36.80 31.78 -9.01
N TYR A 812 -35.54 31.57 -8.60
CA TYR A 812 -35.19 31.38 -7.19
C TYR A 812 -34.08 32.32 -6.69
N GLY A 813 -33.67 33.29 -7.50
CA GLY A 813 -32.76 34.35 -7.05
C GLY A 813 -31.30 33.94 -6.86
N LEU A 814 -30.86 32.82 -7.46
CA LEU A 814 -29.43 32.45 -7.45
C LEU A 814 -28.60 33.54 -8.12
N ASN A 815 -27.57 34.03 -7.42
CA ASN A 815 -26.59 34.93 -8.01
C ASN A 815 -25.40 34.13 -8.57
N LEU A 816 -25.46 33.79 -9.85
CA LEU A 816 -24.32 33.19 -10.56
C LEU A 816 -23.30 34.27 -10.96
N GLN A 817 -22.02 33.99 -10.70
CA GLN A 817 -20.88 34.79 -11.11
C GLN A 817 -19.82 33.90 -11.78
N THR A 818 -19.84 33.85 -13.11
CA THR A 818 -18.78 33.18 -13.89
C THR A 818 -17.51 34.03 -13.96
N ASN A 819 -16.41 33.40 -14.35
CA ASN A 819 -15.08 34.02 -14.48
C ASN A 819 -14.66 34.74 -13.19
N THR A 820 -15.00 34.16 -12.04
CA THR A 820 -14.80 34.70 -10.69
C THR A 820 -14.17 33.62 -9.81
N PRO A 821 -12.87 33.29 -10.03
CA PRO A 821 -12.19 32.25 -9.26
C PRO A 821 -11.98 32.69 -7.81
N VAL A 822 -12.44 31.88 -6.86
CA VAL A 822 -12.11 32.05 -5.43
C VAL A 822 -10.64 31.70 -5.23
N ARG A 823 -9.85 32.61 -4.64
CA ARG A 823 -8.40 32.48 -4.44
C ARG A 823 -8.02 31.97 -3.06
N SER A 824 -8.85 32.24 -2.06
CA SER A 824 -8.70 31.76 -0.71
C SER A 824 -10.03 31.89 0.04
N THR A 825 -10.17 31.09 1.11
CA THR A 825 -11.31 31.14 2.02
C THR A 825 -10.79 31.24 3.44
N VAL A 826 -11.24 32.25 4.19
CA VAL A 826 -10.81 32.51 5.57
C VAL A 826 -12.02 32.48 6.48
N GLN A 827 -11.97 31.70 7.55
CA GLN A 827 -13.03 31.67 8.57
C GLN A 827 -12.97 32.95 9.41
N GLN A 828 -14.12 33.57 9.66
CA GLN A 828 -14.30 34.74 10.52
C GLN A 828 -15.27 34.41 11.67
N GLU A 829 -15.38 35.29 12.67
CA GLU A 829 -16.28 35.10 13.82
C GLU A 829 -17.75 34.89 13.41
N ALA A 830 -18.19 35.48 12.30
CA ALA A 830 -19.57 35.46 11.81
C ALA A 830 -19.73 34.80 10.42
N GLY A 831 -18.84 33.89 10.04
CA GLY A 831 -18.93 33.15 8.77
C GLY A 831 -17.59 32.99 8.05
N TRP A 832 -17.58 33.26 6.76
CA TRP A 832 -16.48 33.00 5.85
C TRP A 832 -16.23 34.17 4.91
N SER A 833 -14.97 34.49 4.68
CA SER A 833 -14.53 35.48 3.69
C SER A 833 -13.92 34.78 2.49
N LEU A 834 -14.44 35.05 1.30
CA LEU A 834 -14.00 34.47 0.03
C LEU A 834 -13.32 35.56 -0.81
N GLU A 835 -12.03 35.41 -1.04
CA GLU A 835 -11.24 36.35 -1.84
C GLU A 835 -11.36 36.02 -3.32
N THR A 836 -11.63 37.02 -4.16
CA THR A 836 -11.68 36.87 -5.63
C THR A 836 -10.97 38.03 -6.32
N PRO A 837 -10.56 37.91 -7.59
CA PRO A 837 -10.02 39.03 -8.37
C PRO A 837 -10.99 40.21 -8.53
N ARG A 838 -12.28 40.04 -8.23
CA ARG A 838 -13.33 41.05 -8.36
C ARG A 838 -13.76 41.63 -7.01
N GLY A 839 -13.06 41.28 -5.92
CA GLY A 839 -13.39 41.68 -4.56
C GLY A 839 -13.72 40.49 -3.66
N THR A 840 -14.04 40.80 -2.42
CA THR A 840 -14.30 39.83 -1.36
C THR A 840 -15.80 39.65 -1.13
N VAL A 841 -16.22 38.41 -0.89
CA VAL A 841 -17.59 38.08 -0.48
C VAL A 841 -17.58 37.47 0.91
N THR A 842 -18.40 37.98 1.81
CA THR A 842 -18.64 37.33 3.12
C THR A 842 -19.88 36.45 3.05
N ALA A 843 -19.77 35.20 3.48
CA ALA A 843 -20.86 34.23 3.51
C ALA A 843 -21.04 33.64 4.91
N SER A 844 -22.27 33.40 5.35
CA SER A 844 -22.50 32.67 6.61
C SER A 844 -22.07 31.20 6.50
N GLN A 845 -22.34 30.58 5.36
CA GLN A 845 -21.97 29.19 5.06
C GLN A 845 -21.33 29.07 3.67
N ILE A 846 -20.47 28.08 3.48
CA ILE A 846 -19.80 27.81 2.20
C ILE A 846 -19.92 26.34 1.80
N VAL A 847 -20.09 26.09 0.51
CA VAL A 847 -20.11 24.74 -0.07
C VAL A 847 -19.01 24.60 -1.12
N PHE A 848 -18.06 23.71 -0.87
CA PHE A 848 -16.98 23.38 -1.79
C PHE A 848 -17.42 22.27 -2.76
N ALA A 849 -17.84 22.67 -3.96
CA ALA A 849 -18.22 21.79 -5.06
C ALA A 849 -17.12 21.75 -6.16
N THR A 850 -15.85 21.74 -5.74
CA THR A 850 -14.67 21.97 -6.59
C THR A 850 -13.98 20.68 -7.08
N ASN A 851 -14.49 19.51 -6.69
CA ASN A 851 -14.02 18.19 -7.14
C ASN A 851 -12.48 18.02 -7.05
N ALA A 852 -11.78 17.85 -8.17
CA ALA A 852 -10.32 17.67 -8.21
C ALA A 852 -9.52 18.85 -7.63
N TYR A 853 -10.10 20.05 -7.62
CA TYR A 853 -9.43 21.29 -7.20
C TYR A 853 -9.63 21.61 -5.72
N THR A 854 -10.31 20.73 -4.97
CA THR A 854 -10.67 20.93 -3.56
C THR A 854 -9.46 21.28 -2.70
N ALA A 855 -8.35 20.55 -2.85
CA ALA A 855 -7.16 20.74 -2.03
C ALA A 855 -6.48 22.13 -2.21
N THR A 856 -6.84 22.90 -3.24
CA THR A 856 -6.39 24.29 -3.41
C THR A 856 -7.03 25.24 -2.41
N LEU A 857 -8.27 24.97 -2.00
CA LEU A 857 -9.00 25.80 -1.03
C LEU A 857 -9.09 25.15 0.36
N LEU A 858 -9.01 23.82 0.41
CA LEU A 858 -8.99 23.02 1.64
C LEU A 858 -7.73 22.13 1.70
N PRO A 859 -6.58 22.66 2.15
CA PRO A 859 -5.30 21.94 2.16
C PRO A 859 -5.34 20.61 2.93
N GLU A 860 -6.25 20.41 3.86
CA GLU A 860 -6.45 19.14 4.58
C GLU A 860 -6.94 17.97 3.70
N PHE A 861 -7.36 18.24 2.46
CA PHE A 861 -7.69 17.24 1.44
C PHE A 861 -6.52 16.96 0.48
N LEU A 862 -5.36 17.59 0.69
CA LEU A 862 -4.13 17.29 -0.03
C LEU A 862 -3.70 15.84 0.25
N GLY A 863 -3.50 15.06 -0.81
CA GLY A 863 -3.23 13.61 -0.72
C GLY A 863 -4.47 12.75 -0.46
N LYS A 864 -5.65 13.33 -0.20
CA LYS A 864 -6.94 12.61 -0.05
C LYS A 864 -7.78 12.64 -1.32
N ILE A 865 -7.72 13.75 -2.06
CA ILE A 865 -8.34 13.90 -3.38
C ILE A 865 -7.22 14.18 -4.39
N ALA A 866 -7.01 13.26 -5.32
CA ALA A 866 -6.02 13.38 -6.39
C ALA A 866 -6.70 13.83 -7.71
N PRO A 867 -6.19 14.86 -8.40
CA PRO A 867 -6.61 15.14 -9.76
C PRO A 867 -6.26 13.98 -10.69
N PHE A 868 -7.13 13.69 -11.64
CA PHE A 868 -6.94 12.64 -12.63
C PHE A 868 -7.44 13.13 -13.99
N LYS A 869 -6.53 13.23 -14.96
CA LYS A 869 -6.83 13.61 -16.33
C LYS A 869 -7.38 12.41 -17.11
N GLY A 870 -8.65 12.50 -17.52
CA GLY A 870 -9.28 11.54 -18.43
C GLY A 870 -9.46 12.12 -19.83
N GLN A 871 -9.79 11.28 -20.81
CA GLN A 871 -10.09 11.69 -22.18
C GLN A 871 -11.36 11.00 -22.71
N CYS A 872 -12.11 11.71 -23.55
CA CYS A 872 -13.30 11.23 -24.25
C CYS A 872 -13.25 11.65 -25.71
N SER A 873 -14.03 11.00 -26.56
CA SER A 873 -14.21 11.28 -27.97
C SER A 873 -15.68 11.27 -28.38
N ALA A 874 -15.96 11.92 -29.51
CA ALA A 874 -17.22 11.86 -30.23
C ALA A 874 -16.97 11.24 -31.61
N ILE A 875 -17.78 10.25 -31.96
CA ILE A 875 -17.61 9.41 -33.16
C ILE A 875 -18.94 9.37 -33.93
N VAL A 876 -18.90 9.68 -35.22
CA VAL A 876 -20.02 9.38 -36.13
C VAL A 876 -19.95 7.88 -36.44
N PRO A 877 -20.98 7.09 -36.08
CA PRO A 877 -20.98 5.66 -36.36
C PRO A 877 -21.11 5.39 -37.86
N THR A 878 -20.66 4.20 -38.29
CA THR A 878 -20.94 3.73 -39.65
C THR A 878 -22.42 3.40 -39.82
N ARG A 879 -22.87 3.23 -41.07
CA ARG A 879 -24.25 2.80 -41.38
C ARG A 879 -24.67 1.48 -40.69
N ALA A 880 -23.72 0.64 -40.26
CA ALA A 880 -24.02 -0.58 -39.50
C ALA A 880 -24.62 -0.30 -38.12
N TYR A 881 -24.40 0.91 -37.57
CA TYR A 881 -24.81 1.36 -36.24
C TYR A 881 -25.71 2.61 -36.29
N ALA A 882 -26.46 2.78 -37.38
CA ALA A 882 -27.35 3.93 -37.60
C ALA A 882 -28.82 3.51 -37.78
N GLY A 883 -29.75 4.46 -37.53
CA GLY A 883 -31.19 4.23 -37.66
C GLY A 883 -31.68 3.11 -36.74
N ALA A 884 -32.44 2.16 -37.29
CA ALA A 884 -32.97 1.02 -36.53
C ALA A 884 -31.87 0.05 -36.00
N ARG A 885 -30.60 0.24 -36.39
CA ARG A 885 -29.45 -0.57 -35.92
C ARG A 885 -28.58 0.14 -34.89
N MET A 886 -29.01 1.31 -34.41
CA MET A 886 -28.36 1.99 -33.29
C MET A 886 -28.30 1.07 -32.07
N LEU A 887 -27.27 1.28 -31.25
CA LEU A 887 -27.17 0.70 -29.93
C LEU A 887 -28.29 1.26 -29.05
N ASP A 888 -29.10 0.36 -28.51
CA ASP A 888 -30.18 0.64 -27.58
C ASP A 888 -29.76 0.41 -26.12
N ARG A 889 -28.44 0.35 -25.87
CA ARG A 889 -27.79 0.12 -24.57
C ARG A 889 -26.56 1.01 -24.44
N THR A 890 -26.17 1.32 -23.20
CA THR A 890 -24.83 1.86 -22.91
C THR A 890 -23.86 0.73 -22.61
N TYR A 891 -22.55 0.98 -22.71
CA TYR A 891 -21.56 -0.08 -22.56
C TYR A 891 -20.42 0.35 -21.65
N SER A 892 -19.88 -0.62 -20.91
CA SER A 892 -18.51 -0.59 -20.42
C SER A 892 -17.79 -1.88 -20.86
N HIS A 893 -16.75 -1.72 -21.66
CA HIS A 893 -15.87 -2.81 -22.10
C HIS A 893 -14.66 -2.86 -21.16
N ARG A 894 -14.46 -3.96 -20.46
CA ARG A 894 -13.47 -4.06 -19.37
C ARG A 894 -12.34 -5.04 -19.64
N TYR A 895 -11.16 -4.64 -19.20
CA TYR A 895 -9.90 -5.37 -19.27
C TYR A 895 -9.25 -5.44 -17.89
N GLY A 896 -8.85 -6.63 -17.46
CA GLY A 896 -8.33 -6.90 -16.13
C GLY A 896 -9.17 -6.27 -15.00
N LEU A 897 -8.56 -6.00 -13.85
CA LEU A 897 -9.33 -5.51 -12.69
C LEU A 897 -9.70 -4.02 -12.75
N ASN A 898 -8.89 -3.23 -13.44
CA ASN A 898 -8.95 -1.77 -13.35
C ASN A 898 -9.09 -1.06 -14.70
N ASP A 899 -9.04 -1.72 -15.85
CA ASP A 899 -9.05 -1.02 -17.13
C ASP A 899 -10.40 -1.17 -17.84
N PHE A 900 -10.89 -0.07 -18.41
CA PHE A 900 -12.16 -0.08 -19.13
C PHE A 900 -12.32 1.14 -20.04
N ASP A 901 -13.07 0.93 -21.11
CA ASP A 901 -13.71 1.98 -21.87
C ASP A 901 -15.22 1.98 -21.59
N TYR A 902 -15.84 3.12 -21.81
CA TYR A 902 -17.28 3.31 -21.64
C TYR A 902 -17.85 4.14 -22.77
N MET A 903 -19.06 3.79 -23.22
CA MET A 903 -19.70 4.52 -24.33
C MET A 903 -21.21 4.59 -24.24
N ILE A 904 -21.75 5.68 -24.78
CA ILE A 904 -23.17 5.86 -25.07
C ILE A 904 -23.31 6.10 -26.57
N GLN A 905 -24.45 5.70 -27.13
CA GLN A 905 -24.90 6.23 -28.40
C GLN A 905 -26.05 7.19 -28.13
N ARG A 906 -25.89 8.45 -28.53
CA ARG A 906 -26.86 9.49 -28.21
C ARG A 906 -28.16 9.27 -29.00
N PRO A 907 -29.33 9.30 -28.35
CA PRO A 907 -30.61 9.00 -29.01
C PRO A 907 -31.00 10.04 -30.07
N LYS A 908 -30.56 11.30 -29.89
CA LYS A 908 -31.01 12.43 -30.70
C LYS A 908 -30.36 12.50 -32.09
N ASP A 909 -29.08 12.13 -32.19
CA ASP A 909 -28.29 12.26 -33.41
C ASP A 909 -27.42 11.03 -33.73
N GLY A 910 -27.46 10.00 -32.90
CA GLY A 910 -26.72 8.76 -33.12
C GLY A 910 -25.21 8.86 -32.91
N ILE A 911 -24.68 10.01 -32.48
CA ILE A 911 -23.25 10.18 -32.20
C ILE A 911 -22.87 9.31 -31.00
N ILE A 912 -21.77 8.56 -31.14
CA ILE A 912 -21.20 7.77 -30.07
C ILE A 912 -20.23 8.64 -29.28
N ILE A 913 -20.40 8.67 -27.96
CA ILE A 913 -19.44 9.26 -27.04
C ILE A 913 -18.70 8.13 -26.36
N LEU A 914 -17.38 8.09 -26.53
CA LEU A 914 -16.51 7.03 -26.02
C LEU A 914 -15.43 7.63 -25.11
N GLY A 915 -15.31 7.14 -23.89
CA GLY A 915 -14.27 7.54 -22.94
C GLY A 915 -13.47 6.35 -22.44
N GLY A 916 -12.24 6.61 -22.01
CA GLY A 916 -11.34 5.59 -21.44
C GLY A 916 -9.92 5.66 -22.00
N GLY A 917 -9.31 4.51 -22.26
CA GLY A 917 -7.96 4.37 -22.79
C GLY A 917 -6.85 4.64 -21.77
N ARG A 918 -7.16 4.68 -20.48
CA ARG A 918 -6.21 5.06 -19.42
C ARG A 918 -4.97 4.16 -19.33
N TRP A 919 -5.10 2.88 -19.67
CA TRP A 919 -4.00 1.91 -19.68
C TRP A 919 -3.04 2.07 -20.87
N LYS A 920 -3.36 2.94 -21.82
CA LYS A 920 -2.49 3.23 -22.97
C LYS A 920 -1.30 4.11 -22.58
N VAL A 921 -1.32 4.69 -21.40
CA VAL A 921 -0.23 5.51 -20.87
C VAL A 921 0.06 5.15 -19.42
N PRO A 922 1.28 5.45 -18.92
CA PRO A 922 1.57 5.35 -17.49
C PRO A 922 0.62 6.25 -16.68
N VAL A 923 0.18 5.74 -15.52
CA VAL A 923 -0.76 6.45 -14.62
C VAL A 923 -0.23 7.82 -14.19
N GLU A 924 1.09 7.99 -14.18
CA GLU A 924 1.74 9.25 -13.83
C GLU A 924 1.45 10.38 -14.83
N GLN A 925 1.04 10.09 -16.08
CA GLN A 925 0.57 11.11 -17.04
C GLN A 925 -0.88 11.55 -16.79
N LEU A 926 -1.59 10.83 -15.91
CA LEU A 926 -3.01 11.03 -15.62
C LEU A 926 -3.19 11.65 -14.23
N VAL A 927 -2.51 11.11 -13.22
CA VAL A 927 -2.62 11.54 -11.82
C VAL A 927 -1.83 12.82 -11.55
N GLY A 928 -2.41 13.76 -10.81
CA GLY A 928 -1.79 15.03 -10.45
C GLY A 928 -1.81 16.08 -11.57
N HIS A 929 -2.23 15.71 -12.77
CA HIS A 929 -2.31 16.63 -13.90
C HIS A 929 -3.67 17.33 -13.97
N THR A 930 -3.66 18.67 -13.97
CA THR A 930 -4.86 19.51 -14.02
C THR A 930 -5.02 20.34 -15.30
N ASP A 931 -4.07 20.23 -16.23
CA ASP A 931 -4.15 20.88 -17.53
C ASP A 931 -5.09 20.11 -18.47
N ASP A 932 -6.27 20.67 -18.73
CA ASP A 932 -7.27 20.16 -19.68
C ASP A 932 -7.30 20.94 -21.01
N SER A 933 -6.26 21.72 -21.30
CA SER A 933 -6.05 22.34 -22.62
C SER A 933 -5.40 21.36 -23.60
N THR A 934 -4.61 20.41 -23.08
CA THR A 934 -3.86 19.43 -23.86
C THR A 934 -4.50 18.05 -23.84
N LYS A 935 -4.20 17.25 -24.87
CA LYS A 935 -4.61 15.85 -25.03
C LYS A 935 -3.43 14.92 -24.85
N ILE A 936 -3.71 13.64 -24.65
CA ILE A 936 -2.71 12.58 -24.61
C ILE A 936 -2.84 11.77 -25.91
N GLU A 937 -1.85 11.90 -26.79
CA GLU A 937 -1.95 11.39 -28.17
C GLU A 937 -2.15 9.87 -28.26
N ALA A 938 -1.53 9.09 -27.35
CA ALA A 938 -1.74 7.65 -27.27
C ALA A 938 -3.21 7.28 -26.98
N ILE A 939 -3.88 8.06 -26.13
CA ILE A 939 -5.30 7.86 -25.82
C ILE A 939 -6.15 8.30 -27.01
N SER A 940 -5.80 9.41 -27.67
CA SER A 940 -6.47 9.87 -28.89
C SER A 940 -6.50 8.78 -29.97
N ASN A 941 -5.34 8.15 -30.21
CA ASN A 941 -5.18 7.07 -31.19
C ASN A 941 -5.98 5.82 -30.83
N HIS A 942 -6.04 5.47 -29.54
CA HIS A 942 -6.87 4.37 -29.06
C HIS A 942 -8.37 4.65 -29.27
N LEU A 943 -8.87 5.79 -28.80
CA LEU A 943 -10.28 6.17 -28.92
C LEU A 943 -10.73 6.29 -30.39
N LYS A 944 -9.84 6.66 -31.30
CA LYS A 944 -10.10 6.69 -32.74
C LYS A 944 -10.38 5.31 -33.34
N GLY A 945 -9.69 4.27 -32.86
CA GLY A 945 -9.78 2.91 -33.40
C GLY A 945 -10.68 1.95 -32.62
N ALA A 946 -11.04 2.30 -31.39
CA ALA A 946 -11.71 1.40 -30.45
C ALA A 946 -13.01 0.77 -30.98
N MET A 947 -13.86 1.53 -31.68
CA MET A 947 -15.13 1.02 -32.21
C MET A 947 -14.93 -0.14 -33.19
N LYS A 948 -13.88 -0.10 -34.01
CA LYS A 948 -13.50 -1.18 -34.96
C LYS A 948 -13.11 -2.47 -34.24
N THR A 949 -12.59 -2.35 -33.03
CA THR A 949 -12.17 -3.48 -32.20
C THR A 949 -13.34 -4.05 -31.40
N TYR A 950 -14.22 -3.19 -30.89
CA TYR A 950 -15.28 -3.61 -29.97
C TYR A 950 -16.52 -4.13 -30.69
N MET A 951 -16.88 -3.53 -31.81
CA MET A 951 -18.19 -3.75 -32.41
C MET A 951 -18.09 -4.65 -33.65
N GLU A 952 -18.95 -5.67 -33.70
CA GLU A 952 -19.04 -6.55 -34.87
C GLU A 952 -19.44 -5.76 -36.13
N ASP A 953 -18.96 -6.17 -37.30
CA ASP A 953 -19.35 -5.59 -38.59
C ASP A 953 -19.27 -4.04 -38.66
N TRP A 954 -18.35 -3.40 -37.93
CA TRP A 954 -18.18 -1.93 -37.97
C TRP A 954 -17.95 -1.41 -39.40
N GLY A 955 -17.16 -2.14 -40.18
CA GLY A 955 -16.88 -1.83 -41.59
C GLY A 955 -15.92 -0.65 -41.81
N GLU A 956 -15.75 -0.28 -43.07
CA GLU A 956 -14.98 0.90 -43.48
C GLU A 956 -15.78 2.19 -43.26
N GLU A 957 -15.11 3.22 -42.75
CA GLU A 957 -15.72 4.53 -42.48
C GLU A 957 -15.81 5.34 -43.78
N ALA A 958 -17.01 5.80 -44.14
CA ALA A 958 -17.20 6.73 -45.25
C ALA A 958 -16.68 8.14 -44.90
N ALA A 959 -16.55 9.01 -45.90
CA ALA A 959 -16.20 10.41 -45.66
C ALA A 959 -17.22 11.08 -44.72
N GLY A 960 -16.74 11.54 -43.55
CA GLY A 960 -17.57 12.12 -42.49
C GLY A 960 -18.00 11.14 -41.39
N GLU A 961 -17.72 9.85 -41.53
CA GLU A 961 -17.83 8.85 -40.46
C GLU A 961 -16.51 8.74 -39.66
N GLY A 962 -16.57 8.21 -38.43
CA GLY A 962 -15.42 8.07 -37.54
C GLY A 962 -15.24 9.23 -36.54
N LEU A 963 -14.02 9.41 -36.03
CA LEU A 963 -13.71 10.39 -34.99
C LEU A 963 -13.98 11.83 -35.44
N ILE A 964 -14.89 12.52 -34.75
CA ILE A 964 -15.17 13.95 -34.93
C ILE A 964 -14.14 14.77 -34.15
N CYS A 965 -14.07 14.53 -32.85
CA CYS A 965 -13.21 15.24 -31.93
C CYS A 965 -13.01 14.43 -30.64
N ASP A 966 -11.99 14.83 -29.89
CA ASP A 966 -11.65 14.31 -28.58
C ASP A 966 -11.22 15.44 -27.64
N TRP A 967 -11.40 15.23 -26.35
CA TRP A 967 -11.17 16.22 -25.31
C TRP A 967 -10.79 15.57 -23.98
N THR A 968 -10.07 16.31 -23.16
CA THR A 968 -9.66 15.88 -21.81
C THR A 968 -10.54 16.49 -20.74
N GLY A 969 -10.65 15.87 -19.57
CA GLY A 969 -11.35 16.39 -18.40
C GLY A 969 -10.66 15.95 -17.11
N ILE A 970 -10.74 16.79 -16.06
CA ILE A 970 -10.07 16.52 -14.78
C ILE A 970 -11.08 16.00 -13.76
N MET A 971 -10.88 14.78 -13.27
CA MET A 971 -11.66 14.12 -12.23
C MET A 971 -10.94 14.20 -10.89
N GLY A 972 -11.67 14.15 -9.77
CA GLY A 972 -11.08 14.01 -8.44
C GLY A 972 -11.26 12.58 -7.97
N TYR A 973 -10.17 11.86 -7.73
CA TYR A 973 -10.16 10.50 -7.20
C TYR A 973 -9.86 10.51 -5.70
N THR A 974 -10.65 9.75 -4.95
CA THR A 974 -10.40 9.43 -3.54
C THR A 974 -9.78 8.05 -3.42
N TYR A 975 -9.15 7.76 -2.29
CA TYR A 975 -8.51 6.47 -2.05
C TYR A 975 -9.53 5.32 -2.04
N GLU A 976 -10.66 5.52 -1.39
CA GLU A 976 -11.70 4.51 -1.20
C GLU A 976 -12.77 4.51 -2.31
N ALA A 977 -12.56 5.29 -3.38
CA ALA A 977 -13.47 5.44 -4.52
C ALA A 977 -14.89 5.94 -4.20
N VAL A 978 -15.12 6.52 -3.02
CA VAL A 978 -16.37 7.21 -2.62
C VAL A 978 -16.10 8.71 -2.39
N PRO A 979 -17.07 9.61 -2.64
CA PRO A 979 -16.86 11.05 -2.48
C PRO A 979 -16.86 11.50 -1.02
N TYR A 980 -16.25 12.65 -0.76
CA TYR A 980 -16.42 13.40 0.47
C TYR A 980 -17.67 14.27 0.38
N VAL A 981 -18.60 14.08 1.32
CA VAL A 981 -19.91 14.73 1.34
C VAL A 981 -20.26 15.14 2.77
N GLY A 982 -20.72 16.38 2.96
CA GLY A 982 -21.23 16.88 4.24
C GLY A 982 -20.36 17.96 4.86
N ALA A 983 -20.46 18.15 6.18
CA ALA A 983 -19.71 19.18 6.89
C ALA A 983 -18.20 18.89 6.91
N VAL A 984 -17.38 19.94 6.72
CA VAL A 984 -15.93 19.84 6.79
C VAL A 984 -15.49 19.83 8.25
N TYR A 985 -14.86 18.75 8.68
CA TYR A 985 -14.44 18.58 10.07
C TYR A 985 -13.51 19.72 10.53
N GLY A 986 -13.83 20.33 11.68
CA GLY A 986 -13.07 21.45 12.23
C GLY A 986 -13.31 22.80 11.54
N ARG A 987 -14.23 22.88 10.57
CA ARG A 987 -14.58 24.13 9.86
C ARG A 987 -16.10 24.41 9.94
N PRO A 988 -16.58 25.02 11.03
CA PRO A 988 -18.00 25.38 11.18
C PRO A 988 -18.55 26.17 9.98
N GLY A 989 -19.71 25.77 9.47
CA GLY A 989 -20.36 26.41 8.32
C GLY A 989 -19.73 26.10 6.96
N ALA A 990 -18.72 25.24 6.88
CA ALA A 990 -18.17 24.75 5.63
C ALA A 990 -18.65 23.33 5.30
N TYR A 991 -19.06 23.11 4.06
CA TYR A 991 -19.55 21.84 3.54
C TYR A 991 -18.81 21.46 2.26
N ILE A 992 -18.73 20.18 1.95
CA ILE A 992 -18.01 19.65 0.79
C ILE A 992 -18.87 18.66 0.02
N THR A 993 -18.71 18.66 -1.31
CA THR A 993 -19.13 17.58 -2.22
C THR A 993 -18.08 17.45 -3.32
N ALA A 994 -17.13 16.53 -3.14
CA ALA A 994 -15.95 16.41 -4.00
C ALA A 994 -15.33 15.01 -4.01
N GLY A 995 -14.51 14.71 -5.02
CA GLY A 995 -13.76 13.45 -5.08
C GLY A 995 -14.60 12.29 -5.61
N HIS A 996 -15.35 12.50 -6.68
CA HIS A 996 -16.35 11.53 -7.16
C HIS A 996 -15.79 10.32 -7.93
N SER A 997 -14.46 10.16 -8.02
CA SER A 997 -13.78 8.96 -8.51
C SER A 997 -14.25 8.41 -9.87
N GLY A 998 -14.74 9.29 -10.75
CA GLY A 998 -15.24 8.95 -12.08
C GLY A 998 -16.73 8.56 -12.15
N HIS A 999 -17.44 8.50 -11.02
CA HIS A 999 -18.84 8.11 -10.88
C HIS A 999 -19.80 9.29 -10.62
N GLY A 1000 -19.34 10.54 -10.80
CA GLY A 1000 -20.06 11.74 -10.37
C GLY A 1000 -21.54 11.83 -10.77
N THR A 1001 -21.92 11.46 -12.00
CA THR A 1001 -23.32 11.57 -12.45
C THR A 1001 -24.29 10.68 -11.64
N VAL A 1002 -23.82 9.60 -11.03
CA VAL A 1002 -24.65 8.65 -10.25
C VAL A 1002 -24.37 8.67 -8.76
N VAL A 1003 -23.50 9.54 -8.28
CA VAL A 1003 -23.25 9.69 -6.82
C VAL A 1003 -23.64 11.08 -6.31
N ILE A 1004 -23.70 12.09 -7.19
CA ILE A 1004 -23.81 13.50 -6.77
C ILE A 1004 -25.21 13.88 -6.26
N SER A 1005 -26.29 13.49 -6.94
CA SER A 1005 -27.61 14.09 -6.66
C SER A 1005 -28.19 13.69 -5.31
N PHE A 1006 -28.03 12.42 -4.89
CA PHE A 1006 -28.50 11.98 -3.58
C PHE A 1006 -27.54 12.36 -2.45
N ALA A 1007 -26.23 12.36 -2.71
CA ALA A 1007 -25.23 12.86 -1.77
C ALA A 1007 -25.51 14.31 -1.32
N VAL A 1008 -26.00 15.15 -2.23
CA VAL A 1008 -26.33 16.55 -1.92
C VAL A 1008 -27.56 16.68 -1.01
N LEU A 1009 -28.50 15.74 -1.00
CA LEU A 1009 -29.62 15.75 -0.05
C LEU A 1009 -29.17 15.58 1.41
N HIS A 1010 -27.98 15.01 1.65
CA HIS A 1010 -27.39 15.00 3.01
C HIS A 1010 -26.84 16.36 3.44
N ILE A 1011 -26.80 17.34 2.53
CA ILE A 1011 -26.47 18.74 2.81
C ILE A 1011 -27.74 19.56 3.15
N ASP A 1012 -28.96 19.01 2.99
CA ASP A 1012 -30.27 19.67 3.29
C ASP A 1012 -30.50 20.02 4.78
N SER A 1013 -29.50 19.89 5.64
CA SER A 1013 -29.53 20.50 6.99
C SER A 1013 -29.04 21.97 6.99
N LEU A 1014 -28.68 22.52 5.82
CA LEU A 1014 -28.46 23.95 5.57
C LEU A 1014 -29.79 24.69 5.53
#